data_AF-A0A3R8LAS4-F1
#
_entry.id   AF-A0A3R8LAS4-F1
#
_cell.length_a   1.000
_cell.length_b   1.000
_cell.length_c   1.000
_cell.angle_alpha   90.00
_cell.angle_beta   90.00
_cell.angle_gamma   90.00
#
_symmetry.space_group_name_H-M   'P 1'
#
loop_
_entity.id
_entity.type
_entity.pdbx_description
1 polymer ?
#
loop_
_entity_poly.entity_id
_entity_poly.type
_entity_poly.pdbx_seq_one_letter_code
_entity_poly.pdbx_strand_id
1 'polypeptide(L)'
;MSNVLENLNKEENLNKILSFYKEKKTNKKIDIIIPVYNGYEFLDKLFESLVENTTLPYRLIIGNDKSPDERVKIFITNFIQTNPKLDIIFIDNSENLGFLKTVNLLSSYAENHLVILNTDTEVPKFWLERLMYPILSNEKIASTTPFTNSGTICSFPEYLVDNSILYRDLELSQIDSLFAYLDVDKLMISVPTGVGFCMGMNFDVIQKIGMFDEIYGKGYGEENDWCQRAIQAGFKNIHIPNLFVYHKHGGSFLSEDKKRYIEEHYRILLNKFPTYDQQIQNTIKENKFDTLRRFMKIFIDLKYTQNENIVFIDHDLGGGANSYRKQKISEYSKENKNIILFTYNINIDEYRVEIITSNYGYSDKFKIDKEADFFKLLEFLKVDLIFLNGLVSFPNVIKMIEQVISFRKKENIRMIFPVHDYFCISPNYTLLGENGIYNGVPVDLDKHTLFLQNSKQEFKLFCQETNATLWHTSWKKLLNECDKILCFSHSSEEIMLTAYSMLQEKLVYIPHDISGKYNEIYSNEQEKGKRIIGILGNINLAKGSRIVQELVYYIENNHLDIKVVLIGNIDRSIKSSVFNKTGSYKGEELPSIIKEYGITEFLIPSVWPETFSYTTDEIMQLGYPLSVFELGAPAERVRNYSKGKILPLEGYLEILCK
;
A
#
# COMPACT_ATOMS: atom_id res chain seq x y z
N MET A 1 -2.94 -4.79 8.59
CA MET A 1 -1.89 -5.06 7.59
C MET A 1 -0.71 -5.78 8.22
N SER A 2 -0.20 -5.37 9.39
CA SER A 2 0.89 -6.09 10.09
C SER A 2 0.68 -7.60 10.17
N ASN A 3 -0.49 -8.09 10.61
CA ASN A 3 -0.77 -9.54 10.66
C ASN A 3 -0.75 -10.23 9.28
N VAL A 4 -1.13 -9.54 8.19
CA VAL A 4 -1.01 -10.12 6.84
C VAL A 4 0.45 -10.10 6.39
N LEU A 5 1.16 -8.99 6.63
CA LEU A 5 2.59 -8.82 6.28
C LEU A 5 3.53 -9.76 7.04
N GLU A 6 3.28 -10.01 8.33
CA GLU A 6 3.99 -11.00 9.14
C GLU A 6 3.86 -12.43 8.59
N ASN A 7 2.87 -12.65 7.73
CA ASN A 7 2.53 -13.93 7.14
C ASN A 7 2.80 -13.99 5.63
N LEU A 8 3.44 -12.96 5.05
CA LEU A 8 3.91 -12.94 3.66
C LEU A 8 5.42 -13.22 3.63
N ASN A 9 5.81 -14.47 3.40
CA ASN A 9 7.21 -14.84 3.19
C ASN A 9 7.31 -16.09 2.31
N LYS A 10 7.53 -15.92 0.99
CA LYS A 10 7.60 -17.05 0.04
C LYS A 10 8.81 -17.93 0.25
N GLU A 11 9.97 -17.33 0.51
CA GLU A 11 11.20 -18.08 0.76
C GLU A 11 11.12 -18.86 2.07
N GLU A 12 10.25 -18.48 3.00
CA GLU A 12 10.02 -19.30 4.18
C GLU A 12 8.90 -20.32 3.96
N ASN A 13 7.75 -19.94 3.40
CA ASN A 13 6.60 -20.84 3.32
C ASN A 13 6.78 -21.99 2.31
N LEU A 14 7.13 -21.70 1.05
CA LEU A 14 7.30 -22.77 0.06
C LEU A 14 8.52 -23.62 0.40
N ASN A 15 9.64 -23.00 0.81
CA ASN A 15 10.82 -23.78 1.21
C ASN A 15 10.55 -24.60 2.48
N LYS A 16 9.74 -24.12 3.43
CA LYS A 16 9.27 -24.91 4.58
C LYS A 16 8.50 -26.15 4.13
N ILE A 17 7.53 -25.99 3.23
CA ILE A 17 6.74 -27.09 2.69
C ILE A 17 7.65 -28.08 1.95
N LEU A 18 8.50 -27.61 1.04
CA LEU A 18 9.42 -28.48 0.29
C LEU A 18 10.45 -29.16 1.20
N SER A 19 10.93 -28.48 2.25
CA SER A 19 11.84 -29.05 3.25
C SER A 19 11.14 -30.12 4.08
N PHE A 20 9.87 -29.93 4.45
CA PHE A 20 9.07 -30.96 5.11
C PHE A 20 9.04 -32.26 4.30
N TYR A 21 8.76 -32.18 2.99
CA TYR A 21 8.75 -33.35 2.11
C TYR A 21 10.14 -34.00 1.98
N LYS A 22 11.20 -33.18 1.89
CA LYS A 22 12.59 -33.65 1.81
C LYS A 22 13.05 -34.36 3.08
N GLU A 23 12.74 -33.81 4.25
CA GLU A 23 13.14 -34.35 5.56
C GLU A 23 12.37 -35.62 5.92
N LYS A 24 11.06 -35.63 5.67
CA LYS A 24 10.20 -36.79 5.94
C LYS A 24 10.45 -37.95 4.96
N LYS A 25 11.25 -37.74 3.91
CA LYS A 25 11.51 -38.71 2.83
C LYS A 25 10.20 -39.33 2.32
N THR A 26 9.19 -38.49 2.14
CA THR A 26 7.85 -38.91 1.68
C THR A 26 7.93 -39.31 0.21
N ASN A 27 8.41 -40.51 -0.05
CA ASN A 27 8.35 -41.15 -1.37
C ASN A 27 6.98 -41.80 -1.64
N LYS A 28 6.02 -41.66 -0.70
CA LYS A 28 4.66 -42.15 -0.89
C LYS A 28 3.99 -41.30 -1.96
N LYS A 29 3.38 -41.97 -2.93
CA LYS A 29 2.62 -41.32 -4.00
C LYS A 29 1.37 -40.67 -3.42
N ILE A 30 0.89 -39.63 -4.09
CA ILE A 30 -0.48 -39.14 -3.90
C ILE A 30 -1.30 -39.60 -5.10
N ASP A 31 -2.50 -40.14 -4.84
CA ASP A 31 -3.40 -40.57 -5.90
C ASP A 31 -4.24 -39.37 -6.37
N ILE A 32 -4.16 -39.02 -7.66
CA ILE A 32 -4.98 -37.95 -8.24
C ILE A 32 -6.08 -38.61 -9.06
N ILE A 33 -7.32 -38.48 -8.60
CA ILE A 33 -8.48 -39.04 -9.29
C ILE A 33 -9.12 -37.98 -10.17
N ILE A 34 -9.35 -38.32 -11.43
CA ILE A 34 -9.88 -37.41 -12.46
C ILE A 34 -11.13 -38.05 -13.10
N PRO A 35 -12.34 -37.75 -12.60
CA PRO A 35 -13.57 -38.16 -13.24
C PRO A 35 -13.83 -37.30 -14.50
N VAL A 36 -13.94 -37.94 -15.65
CA VAL A 36 -14.08 -37.29 -16.96
C VAL A 36 -15.45 -37.61 -17.57
N TYR A 37 -16.25 -36.57 -17.84
CA TYR A 37 -17.49 -36.67 -18.60
C TYR A 37 -17.62 -35.48 -19.56
N ASN A 38 -17.35 -35.70 -20.84
CA ASN A 38 -17.19 -34.65 -21.86
C ASN A 38 -16.12 -33.60 -21.46
N GLY A 39 -16.24 -32.37 -21.95
CA GLY A 39 -15.30 -31.28 -21.63
C GLY A 39 -13.96 -31.39 -22.36
N TYR A 40 -13.97 -31.91 -23.59
CA TYR A 40 -12.77 -32.06 -24.43
C TYR A 40 -11.93 -30.78 -24.48
N GLU A 41 -12.57 -29.61 -24.53
CA GLU A 41 -11.96 -28.28 -24.55
C GLU A 41 -11.17 -27.90 -23.29
N PHE A 42 -11.30 -28.66 -22.20
CA PHE A 42 -10.60 -28.42 -20.94
C PHE A 42 -9.42 -29.38 -20.72
N LEU A 43 -9.42 -30.54 -21.40
CA LEU A 43 -8.47 -31.61 -21.13
C LEU A 43 -7.03 -31.20 -21.40
N ASP A 44 -6.77 -30.50 -22.51
CA ASP A 44 -5.43 -30.00 -22.85
C ASP A 44 -4.83 -29.20 -21.69
N LYS A 45 -5.57 -28.21 -21.18
CA LYS A 45 -5.09 -27.32 -20.11
C LYS A 45 -4.97 -28.00 -18.76
N LEU A 46 -5.89 -28.90 -18.43
CA LEU A 46 -5.78 -29.71 -17.22
C LEU A 46 -4.51 -30.56 -17.23
N PHE A 47 -4.33 -31.39 -18.27
CA PHE A 47 -3.23 -32.35 -18.29
C PHE A 47 -1.87 -31.67 -18.50
N GLU A 48 -1.80 -30.61 -19.30
CA GLU A 48 -0.59 -29.76 -19.45
C GLU A 48 -0.20 -29.18 -18.08
N SER A 49 -1.11 -28.47 -17.41
CA SER A 49 -0.81 -27.85 -16.12
C SER A 49 -0.48 -28.89 -15.05
N LEU A 50 -1.18 -30.03 -15.00
CA LEU A 50 -0.90 -31.10 -14.05
C LEU A 50 0.52 -31.64 -14.20
N VAL A 51 0.92 -31.99 -15.43
CA VAL A 51 2.24 -32.60 -15.68
C VAL A 51 3.36 -31.61 -15.42
N GLU A 52 3.20 -30.36 -15.83
CA GLU A 52 4.23 -29.33 -15.67
C GLU A 52 4.42 -28.87 -14.21
N ASN A 53 3.33 -28.85 -13.44
CA ASN A 53 3.30 -28.15 -12.16
C ASN A 53 3.32 -29.05 -10.92
N THR A 54 3.28 -30.38 -11.09
CA THR A 54 3.29 -31.36 -10.00
C THR A 54 4.69 -31.95 -9.79
N THR A 55 5.28 -31.83 -8.60
CA THR A 55 6.65 -32.32 -8.33
C THR A 55 6.74 -33.46 -7.31
N LEU A 56 5.74 -33.65 -6.45
CA LEU A 56 5.63 -34.85 -5.62
C LEU A 56 5.47 -36.11 -6.47
N PRO A 57 5.86 -37.28 -5.97
CA PRO A 57 5.44 -38.54 -6.57
C PRO A 57 3.90 -38.65 -6.57
N TYR A 58 3.31 -38.93 -7.72
CA TYR A 58 1.86 -39.12 -7.85
C TYR A 58 1.51 -40.29 -8.78
N ARG A 59 0.26 -40.75 -8.68
CA ARG A 59 -0.38 -41.69 -9.61
C ARG A 59 -1.69 -41.08 -10.10
N LEU A 60 -1.93 -41.13 -11.39
CA LEU A 60 -3.17 -40.66 -12.00
C LEU A 60 -4.17 -41.81 -12.10
N ILE A 61 -5.39 -41.59 -11.62
CA ILE A 61 -6.50 -42.53 -11.76
C ILE A 61 -7.59 -41.80 -12.56
N ILE A 62 -7.64 -42.06 -13.85
CA ILE A 62 -8.48 -41.33 -14.80
C ILE A 62 -9.70 -42.21 -15.13
N GLY A 63 -10.90 -41.68 -14.92
CA GLY A 63 -12.15 -42.37 -15.23
C GLY A 63 -12.91 -41.67 -16.34
N ASN A 64 -13.01 -42.26 -17.53
CA ASN A 64 -13.95 -41.78 -18.54
C ASN A 64 -15.35 -42.34 -18.25
N ASP A 65 -16.26 -41.49 -17.80
CA ASP A 65 -17.63 -41.86 -17.42
C ASP A 65 -18.56 -41.94 -18.63
N LYS A 66 -18.14 -42.72 -19.64
CA LYS A 66 -18.87 -42.90 -20.89
C LYS A 66 -19.19 -41.57 -21.58
N SER A 67 -18.19 -40.72 -21.77
CA SER A 67 -18.32 -39.46 -22.52
C SER A 67 -18.91 -39.72 -23.92
N PRO A 68 -20.04 -39.06 -24.28
CA PRO A 68 -20.58 -39.12 -25.64
C PRO A 68 -19.63 -38.55 -26.71
N ASP A 69 -18.81 -37.56 -26.36
CA ASP A 69 -17.79 -37.03 -27.26
C ASP A 69 -16.60 -38.00 -27.38
N GLU A 70 -16.50 -38.67 -28.53
CA GLU A 70 -15.46 -39.67 -28.80
C GLU A 70 -14.04 -39.09 -28.72
N ARG A 71 -13.87 -37.77 -28.92
CA ARG A 71 -12.58 -37.10 -28.83
C ARG A 71 -11.97 -37.20 -27.44
N VAL A 72 -12.78 -37.27 -26.39
CA VAL A 72 -12.32 -37.41 -25.00
C VAL A 72 -11.55 -38.70 -24.78
N LYS A 73 -12.10 -39.84 -25.21
CA LYS A 73 -11.43 -41.13 -25.05
C LYS A 73 -10.13 -41.20 -25.87
N ILE A 74 -10.17 -40.67 -27.09
CA ILE A 74 -8.98 -40.58 -27.96
C ILE A 74 -7.90 -39.72 -27.29
N PHE A 75 -8.29 -38.57 -26.73
CA PHE A 75 -7.38 -37.68 -26.02
C PHE A 75 -6.67 -38.39 -24.87
N ILE A 76 -7.43 -39.00 -23.96
CA ILE A 76 -6.87 -39.69 -22.78
C ILE A 76 -5.94 -40.83 -23.22
N THR A 77 -6.36 -41.62 -24.21
CA THR A 77 -5.54 -42.72 -24.75
C THR A 77 -4.21 -42.20 -25.31
N ASN A 78 -4.25 -41.11 -26.07
CA ASN A 78 -3.04 -40.46 -26.61
C ASN A 78 -2.16 -39.92 -25.49
N PHE A 79 -2.75 -39.24 -24.49
CA PHE A 79 -2.02 -38.72 -23.32
C PHE A 79 -1.25 -39.83 -22.59
N ILE A 80 -1.88 -40.99 -22.38
CA ILE A 80 -1.23 -42.15 -21.75
C ILE A 80 -0.06 -42.65 -22.60
N GLN A 81 -0.25 -42.76 -23.92
CA GLN A 81 0.79 -43.24 -24.84
C GLN A 81 1.98 -42.29 -24.93
N THR A 82 1.76 -40.98 -24.89
CA THR A 82 2.82 -39.96 -24.98
C THR A 82 3.53 -39.73 -23.64
N ASN A 83 2.97 -40.20 -22.53
CA ASN A 83 3.54 -40.06 -21.18
C ASN A 83 3.84 -41.42 -20.50
N PRO A 84 4.65 -42.30 -21.10
CA PRO A 84 4.88 -43.68 -20.60
C PRO A 84 5.63 -43.76 -19.27
N LYS A 85 6.14 -42.64 -18.76
CA LYS A 85 6.81 -42.54 -17.45
C LYS A 85 5.84 -42.24 -16.30
N LEU A 86 4.63 -41.80 -16.60
CA LEU A 86 3.62 -41.53 -15.57
C LEU A 86 2.98 -42.84 -15.13
N ASP A 87 2.73 -42.95 -13.83
CA ASP A 87 1.92 -44.03 -13.27
C ASP A 87 0.44 -43.68 -13.46
N ILE A 88 -0.23 -44.37 -14.40
CA ILE A 88 -1.61 -44.08 -14.79
C ILE A 88 -2.45 -45.36 -14.74
N ILE A 89 -3.58 -45.27 -14.04
CA ILE A 89 -4.69 -46.21 -14.12
C ILE A 89 -5.80 -45.53 -14.92
N PHE A 90 -6.20 -46.14 -16.03
CA PHE A 90 -7.30 -45.65 -16.85
C PHE A 90 -8.49 -46.61 -16.81
N ILE A 91 -9.66 -46.06 -16.48
CA ILE A 91 -10.92 -46.78 -16.37
C ILE A 91 -11.90 -46.14 -17.36
N ASP A 92 -12.41 -46.95 -18.29
CA ASP A 92 -13.39 -46.51 -19.29
C ASP A 92 -14.74 -47.17 -18.95
N ASN A 93 -15.67 -46.40 -18.40
CA ASN A 93 -16.95 -46.93 -17.94
C ASN A 93 -17.79 -47.39 -19.13
N SER A 94 -18.45 -48.53 -18.98
CA SER A 94 -19.36 -49.08 -20.01
C SER A 94 -20.66 -48.27 -20.14
N GLU A 95 -21.06 -47.59 -19.07
CA GLU A 95 -22.25 -46.74 -18.96
C GLU A 95 -21.92 -45.45 -18.19
N ASN A 96 -22.77 -44.43 -18.28
CA ASN A 96 -22.63 -43.19 -17.51
C ASN A 96 -23.14 -43.41 -16.08
N LEU A 97 -22.23 -43.53 -15.14
CA LEU A 97 -22.50 -43.76 -13.71
C LEU A 97 -22.84 -42.45 -12.98
N GLY A 98 -22.46 -41.30 -13.52
CA GLY A 98 -22.51 -40.00 -12.88
C GLY A 98 -21.24 -39.71 -12.07
N PHE A 99 -21.06 -38.43 -11.73
CA PHE A 99 -19.85 -37.92 -11.06
C PHE A 99 -19.54 -38.71 -9.77
N LEU A 100 -20.51 -38.83 -8.88
CA LEU A 100 -20.34 -39.46 -7.56
C LEU A 100 -19.88 -40.92 -7.67
N LYS A 101 -20.60 -41.74 -8.45
CA LYS A 101 -20.28 -43.16 -8.60
C LYS A 101 -18.96 -43.38 -9.31
N THR A 102 -18.63 -42.54 -10.29
CA THR A 102 -17.31 -42.55 -10.92
C THR A 102 -16.23 -42.21 -9.91
N VAL A 103 -16.37 -41.16 -9.10
CA VAL A 103 -15.42 -40.82 -8.03
C VAL A 103 -15.24 -41.96 -7.04
N ASN A 104 -16.32 -42.60 -6.58
CA ASN A 104 -16.25 -43.76 -5.68
C ASN A 104 -15.50 -44.93 -6.33
N LEU A 105 -15.78 -45.23 -7.60
CA LEU A 105 -15.07 -46.26 -8.36
C LEU A 105 -13.58 -45.94 -8.44
N LEU A 106 -13.19 -44.74 -8.86
CA LEU A 106 -11.77 -44.35 -8.95
C LEU A 106 -11.08 -44.41 -7.58
N SER A 107 -11.77 -43.96 -6.54
CA SER A 107 -11.26 -44.00 -5.15
C SER A 107 -11.02 -45.42 -4.65
N SER A 108 -11.72 -46.43 -5.17
CA SER A 108 -11.49 -47.83 -4.80
C SER A 108 -10.14 -48.39 -5.29
N TYR A 109 -9.52 -47.73 -6.27
CA TYR A 109 -8.16 -48.04 -6.75
C TYR A 109 -7.08 -47.23 -6.01
N ALA A 110 -7.47 -46.27 -5.16
CA ALA A 110 -6.52 -45.49 -4.39
C ALA A 110 -5.94 -46.32 -3.24
N GLU A 111 -4.65 -46.14 -2.99
CA GLU A 111 -3.90 -46.80 -1.91
C GLU A 111 -3.20 -45.76 -1.01
N ASN A 112 -3.25 -44.49 -1.41
CA ASN A 112 -2.60 -43.37 -0.73
C ASN A 112 -3.61 -42.26 -0.46
N HIS A 113 -3.19 -41.23 0.29
CA HIS A 113 -3.93 -39.96 0.31
C HIS A 113 -4.20 -39.51 -1.13
N LEU A 114 -5.39 -38.96 -1.36
CA LEU A 114 -5.87 -38.72 -2.71
C LEU A 114 -6.35 -37.28 -2.90
N VAL A 115 -6.41 -36.86 -4.15
CA VAL A 115 -6.98 -35.59 -4.57
C VAL A 115 -8.08 -35.85 -5.59
N ILE A 116 -9.25 -35.27 -5.36
CA ILE A 116 -10.29 -35.16 -6.39
C ILE A 116 -9.96 -33.93 -7.23
N LEU A 117 -9.81 -34.10 -8.54
CA LEU A 117 -9.52 -33.01 -9.47
C LEU A 117 -10.46 -33.07 -10.67
N ASN A 118 -11.27 -32.03 -10.86
CA ASN A 118 -12.21 -31.94 -11.96
C ASN A 118 -11.52 -31.63 -13.30
N THR A 119 -12.21 -31.98 -14.39
CA THR A 119 -11.74 -31.80 -15.77
C THR A 119 -11.56 -30.35 -16.20
N ASP A 120 -12.29 -29.43 -15.60
CA ASP A 120 -12.31 -27.99 -15.90
C ASP A 120 -11.42 -27.17 -14.97
N THR A 121 -10.30 -27.76 -14.54
CA THR A 121 -9.35 -27.12 -13.64
C THR A 121 -7.98 -26.90 -14.28
N GLU A 122 -7.30 -25.85 -13.83
CA GLU A 122 -5.90 -25.60 -14.13
C GLU A 122 -5.15 -25.36 -12.80
N VAL A 123 -4.01 -26.03 -12.63
CA VAL A 123 -3.27 -26.04 -11.36
C VAL A 123 -1.92 -25.32 -11.47
N PRO A 124 -1.52 -24.49 -10.48
CA PRO A 124 -0.25 -23.77 -10.53
C PRO A 124 0.93 -24.62 -10.04
N LYS A 125 2.17 -24.12 -10.20
CA LYS A 125 3.40 -24.78 -9.71
C LYS A 125 3.31 -25.15 -8.23
N PHE A 126 3.76 -26.36 -7.88
CA PHE A 126 3.77 -26.88 -6.52
C PHE A 126 2.39 -26.92 -5.83
N TRP A 127 1.31 -27.09 -6.61
CA TRP A 127 -0.04 -27.12 -6.05
C TRP A 127 -0.27 -28.33 -5.15
N LEU A 128 0.19 -29.52 -5.56
CA LEU A 128 -0.07 -30.77 -4.85
C LEU A 128 0.61 -30.80 -3.47
N GLU A 129 1.84 -30.28 -3.43
CA GLU A 129 2.65 -30.05 -2.24
C GLU A 129 1.90 -29.16 -1.26
N ARG A 130 1.38 -28.02 -1.73
CA ARG A 130 0.66 -27.07 -0.88
C ARG A 130 -0.69 -27.61 -0.43
N LEU A 131 -1.41 -28.31 -1.31
CA LEU A 131 -2.70 -28.90 -1.01
C LEU A 131 -2.61 -30.01 0.04
N MET A 132 -1.62 -30.90 -0.09
CA MET A 132 -1.48 -32.08 0.77
C MET A 132 -0.68 -31.82 2.05
N TYR A 133 0.09 -30.73 2.12
CA TYR A 133 0.91 -30.42 3.28
C TYR A 133 0.15 -30.46 4.62
N PRO A 134 -1.03 -29.83 4.79
CA PRO A 134 -1.76 -29.89 6.05
C PRO A 134 -2.22 -31.30 6.42
N ILE A 135 -2.66 -32.09 5.45
CA ILE A 135 -3.09 -33.49 5.68
C ILE A 135 -1.93 -34.33 6.19
N LEU A 136 -0.75 -34.17 5.58
CA LEU A 136 0.45 -34.93 5.94
C LEU A 136 1.13 -34.44 7.22
N SER A 137 0.94 -33.16 7.58
CA SER A 137 1.49 -32.58 8.82
C SER A 137 0.58 -32.79 10.03
N ASN A 138 -0.70 -33.09 9.82
CA ASN A 138 -1.68 -33.26 10.89
C ASN A 138 -2.76 -34.30 10.55
N GLU A 139 -2.68 -35.47 11.19
CA GLU A 139 -3.61 -36.60 11.02
C GLU A 139 -5.08 -36.27 11.35
N LYS A 140 -5.36 -35.14 12.04
CA LYS A 140 -6.74 -34.69 12.31
C LYS A 140 -7.39 -33.94 11.14
N ILE A 141 -6.64 -33.66 10.07
CA ILE A 141 -7.17 -33.00 8.88
C ILE A 141 -7.72 -34.07 7.93
N ALA A 142 -9.02 -34.00 7.66
CA ALA A 142 -9.71 -34.88 6.73
C ALA A 142 -9.58 -34.40 5.30
N SER A 143 -9.71 -33.09 5.08
CA SER A 143 -9.62 -32.51 3.75
C SER A 143 -9.04 -31.11 3.71
N THR A 144 -8.54 -30.74 2.53
CA THR A 144 -8.08 -29.40 2.19
C THR A 144 -8.74 -28.92 0.89
N THR A 145 -9.05 -27.63 0.83
CA THR A 145 -9.59 -26.96 -0.37
C THR A 145 -8.86 -25.64 -0.58
N PRO A 146 -8.39 -25.31 -1.80
CA PRO A 146 -7.70 -24.06 -2.08
C PRO A 146 -8.68 -22.91 -2.38
N PHE A 147 -8.15 -21.69 -2.51
CA PHE A 147 -8.89 -20.61 -3.16
C PHE A 147 -9.12 -20.94 -4.65
N THR A 148 -10.20 -20.38 -5.21
CA THR A 148 -10.52 -20.49 -6.63
C THR A 148 -11.36 -19.31 -7.10
N ASN A 149 -11.50 -19.13 -8.41
CA ASN A 149 -12.42 -18.14 -8.99
C ASN A 149 -13.89 -18.50 -8.76
N SER A 150 -14.23 -19.78 -8.64
CA SER A 150 -15.62 -20.23 -8.48
C SER A 150 -15.72 -21.37 -7.47
N GLY A 151 -15.92 -21.02 -6.18
CA GLY A 151 -15.86 -21.98 -5.09
C GLY A 151 -16.68 -21.60 -3.86
N THR A 152 -17.77 -20.85 -4.02
CA THR A 152 -18.62 -20.33 -2.94
C THR A 152 -17.79 -19.67 -1.82
N ILE A 153 -17.63 -20.32 -0.66
CA ILE A 153 -16.85 -19.86 0.49
C ILE A 153 -15.32 -19.80 0.24
N CYS A 154 -14.86 -20.42 -0.84
CA CYS A 154 -13.46 -20.41 -1.30
C CYS A 154 -13.22 -19.47 -2.49
N SER A 155 -14.23 -18.67 -2.88
CA SER A 155 -14.13 -17.79 -4.06
C SER A 155 -13.19 -16.60 -3.83
N PHE A 156 -12.47 -16.23 -4.89
CA PHE A 156 -11.66 -15.02 -5.03
C PHE A 156 -11.76 -14.53 -6.50
N PRO A 157 -11.84 -13.23 -6.81
CA PRO A 157 -11.71 -12.08 -5.91
C PRO A 157 -12.96 -11.81 -5.08
N GLU A 158 -14.14 -12.00 -5.65
CA GLU A 158 -15.40 -11.69 -4.97
C GLU A 158 -15.95 -12.93 -4.24
N TYR A 159 -16.29 -12.73 -2.97
CA TYR A 159 -16.77 -13.79 -2.08
C TYR A 159 -18.20 -14.21 -2.47
N LEU A 160 -18.45 -15.53 -2.52
CA LEU A 160 -19.75 -16.10 -2.92
C LEU A 160 -20.19 -15.80 -4.36
N VAL A 161 -19.26 -15.36 -5.21
CA VAL A 161 -19.52 -15.07 -6.63
C VAL A 161 -18.83 -16.13 -7.49
N ASP A 162 -19.50 -16.54 -8.56
CA ASP A 162 -18.91 -17.30 -9.66
C ASP A 162 -18.11 -16.33 -10.54
N ASN A 163 -16.82 -16.16 -10.25
CA ASN A 163 -15.97 -15.22 -10.97
C ASN A 163 -15.58 -15.86 -12.32
N SER A 164 -16.35 -15.55 -13.36
CA SER A 164 -16.25 -16.18 -14.69
C SER A 164 -14.92 -15.98 -15.41
N ILE A 165 -14.19 -14.94 -15.03
CA ILE A 165 -12.84 -14.63 -15.54
C ILE A 165 -11.86 -14.58 -14.38
N LEU A 166 -10.60 -14.95 -14.65
CA LEU A 166 -9.52 -14.70 -13.72
C LEU A 166 -9.41 -13.20 -13.46
N TYR A 167 -9.07 -12.85 -12.23
CA TYR A 167 -9.02 -11.45 -11.81
C TYR A 167 -8.05 -10.66 -12.70
N ARG A 168 -8.56 -9.58 -13.33
CA ARG A 168 -7.83 -8.72 -14.28
C ARG A 168 -7.35 -9.43 -15.55
N ASP A 169 -8.02 -10.51 -15.95
CA ASP A 169 -7.64 -11.33 -17.12
C ASP A 169 -6.18 -11.81 -17.04
N LEU A 170 -5.67 -11.99 -15.82
CA LEU A 170 -4.32 -12.46 -15.56
C LEU A 170 -4.20 -13.98 -15.72
N GLU A 171 -2.99 -14.43 -15.98
CA GLU A 171 -2.65 -15.84 -15.99
C GLU A 171 -2.71 -16.42 -14.56
N LEU A 172 -3.09 -17.69 -14.44
CA LEU A 172 -3.15 -18.42 -13.17
C LEU A 172 -1.83 -18.29 -12.37
N SER A 173 -0.70 -18.41 -13.07
CA SER A 173 0.63 -18.32 -12.46
C SER A 173 0.91 -16.95 -11.83
N GLN A 174 0.35 -15.86 -12.36
CA GLN A 174 0.52 -14.52 -11.81
C GLN A 174 -0.28 -14.37 -10.52
N ILE A 175 -1.54 -14.80 -10.52
CA ILE A 175 -2.41 -14.76 -9.34
C ILE A 175 -1.82 -15.62 -8.22
N ASP A 176 -1.59 -16.91 -8.48
CA ASP A 176 -1.13 -17.84 -7.45
C ASP A 176 0.26 -17.50 -6.91
N SER A 177 1.13 -16.86 -7.71
CA SER A 177 2.45 -16.48 -7.23
C SER A 177 2.41 -15.60 -5.99
N LEU A 178 1.35 -14.79 -5.80
CA LEU A 178 1.13 -14.00 -4.60
C LEU A 178 0.54 -14.84 -3.45
N PHE A 179 -0.38 -15.77 -3.74
CA PHE A 179 -0.93 -16.68 -2.73
C PHE A 179 0.16 -17.58 -2.13
N ALA A 180 1.16 -18.00 -2.93
CA ALA A 180 2.28 -18.82 -2.47
C ALA A 180 3.10 -18.20 -1.32
N TYR A 181 3.03 -16.86 -1.12
CA TYR A 181 3.70 -16.16 -0.01
C TYR A 181 3.02 -16.38 1.35
N LEU A 182 1.74 -16.80 1.36
CA LEU A 182 0.93 -16.84 2.57
C LEU A 182 1.30 -18.04 3.45
N ASP A 183 1.65 -17.78 4.71
CA ASP A 183 1.97 -18.82 5.68
C ASP A 183 0.73 -19.67 6.01
N VAL A 184 0.72 -20.90 5.49
CA VAL A 184 -0.43 -21.80 5.62
C VAL A 184 -0.71 -22.20 7.06
N ASP A 185 0.31 -22.38 7.89
CA ASP A 185 0.15 -22.86 9.28
C ASP A 185 -0.57 -21.86 10.16
N LYS A 186 -0.36 -20.56 9.88
CA LYS A 186 -0.96 -19.46 10.65
C LYS A 186 -2.32 -19.04 10.11
N LEU A 187 -2.53 -19.16 8.80
CA LEU A 187 -3.69 -18.57 8.13
C LEU A 187 -4.78 -19.59 7.78
N MET A 188 -4.49 -20.89 7.70
CA MET A 188 -5.51 -21.89 7.35
C MET A 188 -6.69 -21.88 8.34
N ILE A 189 -7.91 -22.09 7.84
CA ILE A 189 -9.12 -22.07 8.67
C ILE A 189 -9.91 -23.37 8.52
N SER A 190 -10.55 -23.79 9.59
CA SER A 190 -11.55 -24.86 9.51
C SER A 190 -12.85 -24.36 8.89
N VAL A 191 -13.41 -25.17 7.99
CA VAL A 191 -14.66 -24.90 7.28
C VAL A 191 -15.61 -26.10 7.42
N PRO A 192 -16.93 -25.90 7.35
CA PRO A 192 -17.91 -26.98 7.48
C PRO A 192 -17.93 -27.93 6.27
N THR A 193 -17.33 -27.52 5.15
CA THR A 193 -17.25 -28.32 3.92
C THR A 193 -16.05 -27.92 3.08
N GLY A 194 -15.49 -28.87 2.34
CA GLY A 194 -14.63 -28.62 1.18
C GLY A 194 -15.46 -28.39 -0.09
N VAL A 195 -14.77 -28.12 -1.19
CA VAL A 195 -15.37 -27.95 -2.54
C VAL A 195 -14.74 -28.96 -3.49
N GLY A 196 -15.55 -29.82 -4.10
CA GLY A 196 -15.12 -31.02 -4.82
C GLY A 196 -14.37 -30.83 -6.15
N PHE A 197 -14.13 -29.59 -6.60
CA PHE A 197 -13.40 -29.32 -7.85
C PHE A 197 -11.90 -29.63 -7.76
N CYS A 198 -11.32 -29.38 -6.58
CA CYS A 198 -9.92 -29.63 -6.24
C CYS A 198 -9.85 -29.81 -4.71
N MET A 199 -9.94 -31.06 -4.26
CA MET A 199 -10.07 -31.39 -2.84
C MET A 199 -9.05 -32.46 -2.46
N GLY A 200 -8.10 -32.10 -1.59
CA GLY A 200 -7.19 -33.06 -0.97
C GLY A 200 -7.91 -33.83 0.12
N MET A 201 -7.68 -35.15 0.19
CA MET A 201 -8.39 -36.04 1.10
C MET A 201 -7.44 -37.01 1.80
N ASN A 202 -7.63 -37.13 3.12
CA ASN A 202 -6.89 -38.06 3.94
C ASN A 202 -7.44 -39.48 3.77
N PHE A 203 -6.68 -40.34 3.09
CA PHE A 203 -7.03 -41.75 2.89
C PHE A 203 -7.33 -42.53 4.19
N ASP A 204 -6.62 -42.28 5.29
CA ASP A 204 -6.91 -42.97 6.55
C ASP A 204 -8.29 -42.59 7.09
N VAL A 205 -8.73 -41.35 6.84
CA VAL A 205 -10.10 -40.91 7.15
C VAL A 205 -11.09 -41.60 6.23
N ILE A 206 -10.82 -41.68 4.93
CA ILE A 206 -11.67 -42.41 3.97
C ILE A 206 -11.85 -43.88 4.41
N GLN A 207 -10.78 -44.56 4.81
CA GLN A 207 -10.84 -45.94 5.32
C GLN A 207 -11.69 -46.05 6.59
N LYS A 208 -11.70 -45.01 7.43
CA LYS A 208 -12.45 -44.99 8.69
C LYS A 208 -13.94 -44.70 8.52
N ILE A 209 -14.31 -43.75 7.65
CA ILE A 209 -15.70 -43.26 7.55
C ILE A 209 -16.40 -43.64 6.23
N GLY A 210 -15.68 -44.27 5.30
CA GLY A 210 -16.15 -44.57 3.95
C GLY A 210 -16.05 -43.36 3.00
N MET A 211 -16.17 -43.62 1.70
CA MET A 211 -16.20 -42.59 0.66
C MET A 211 -17.59 -41.93 0.55
N PHE A 212 -17.95 -41.36 -0.59
CA PHE A 212 -19.20 -40.63 -0.78
C PHE A 212 -20.42 -41.55 -0.69
N ASP A 213 -21.48 -41.06 -0.05
CA ASP A 213 -22.73 -41.80 0.09
C ASP A 213 -23.51 -41.75 -1.23
N GLU A 214 -23.78 -42.90 -1.83
CA GLU A 214 -24.48 -42.99 -3.12
C GLU A 214 -25.94 -42.51 -3.08
N ILE A 215 -26.49 -42.16 -1.91
CA ILE A 215 -27.81 -41.51 -1.80
C ILE A 215 -27.91 -40.21 -2.61
N TYR A 216 -26.79 -39.53 -2.86
CA TYR A 216 -26.72 -38.31 -3.69
C TYR A 216 -26.64 -38.60 -5.19
N GLY A 217 -26.86 -39.85 -5.62
CA GLY A 217 -27.11 -40.21 -7.02
C GLY A 217 -26.07 -39.67 -8.01
N LYS A 218 -26.46 -38.68 -8.83
CA LYS A 218 -25.62 -38.08 -9.88
C LYS A 218 -24.67 -36.97 -9.40
N GLY A 219 -24.69 -36.64 -8.10
CA GLY A 219 -23.84 -35.62 -7.47
C GLY A 219 -24.63 -34.47 -6.84
N TYR A 220 -23.93 -33.43 -6.38
CA TYR A 220 -24.42 -32.32 -5.55
C TYR A 220 -24.77 -32.75 -4.12
N GLY A 221 -23.86 -32.54 -3.16
CA GLY A 221 -24.09 -32.77 -1.72
C GLY A 221 -23.22 -33.88 -1.11
N GLU A 222 -22.61 -34.71 -1.94
CA GLU A 222 -21.76 -35.84 -1.55
C GLU A 222 -20.51 -35.42 -0.78
N GLU A 223 -19.86 -34.35 -1.22
CA GLU A 223 -18.67 -33.81 -0.58
C GLU A 223 -19.04 -33.10 0.72
N ASN A 224 -20.22 -32.46 0.77
CA ASN A 224 -20.74 -31.82 1.98
C ASN A 224 -21.05 -32.89 3.05
N ASP A 225 -21.71 -33.98 2.67
CA ASP A 225 -22.00 -35.12 3.54
C ASP A 225 -20.72 -35.75 4.09
N TRP A 226 -19.75 -36.03 3.23
CA TRP A 226 -18.48 -36.61 3.63
C TRP A 226 -17.73 -35.71 4.61
N CYS A 227 -17.70 -34.40 4.33
CA CYS A 227 -17.11 -33.41 5.23
C CYS A 227 -17.80 -33.39 6.60
N GLN A 228 -19.12 -33.51 6.65
CA GLN A 228 -19.89 -33.55 7.90
C GLN A 228 -19.69 -34.87 8.67
N ARG A 229 -19.61 -36.01 7.98
CA ARG A 229 -19.22 -37.30 8.60
C ARG A 229 -17.80 -37.22 9.18
N ALA A 230 -16.87 -36.59 8.49
CA ALA A 230 -15.51 -36.38 8.99
C ALA A 230 -15.51 -35.51 10.27
N ILE A 231 -16.31 -34.43 10.30
CA ILE A 231 -16.49 -33.59 11.50
C ILE A 231 -17.07 -34.40 12.66
N GLN A 232 -18.10 -35.20 12.43
CA GLN A 232 -18.68 -36.08 13.47
C GLN A 232 -17.67 -37.13 13.98
N ALA A 233 -16.75 -37.58 13.13
CA ALA A 233 -15.66 -38.49 13.51
C ALA A 233 -14.46 -37.80 14.18
N GLY A 234 -14.55 -36.49 14.44
CA GLY A 234 -13.54 -35.69 15.17
C GLY A 234 -12.44 -35.06 14.30
N PHE A 235 -12.60 -35.08 12.97
CA PHE A 235 -11.66 -34.48 12.03
C PHE A 235 -12.07 -33.06 11.61
N LYS A 236 -11.19 -32.39 10.87
CA LYS A 236 -11.39 -31.03 10.36
C LYS A 236 -11.25 -30.97 8.85
N ASN A 237 -12.09 -30.17 8.20
CA ASN A 237 -11.94 -29.77 6.80
C ASN A 237 -11.34 -28.36 6.78
N ILE A 238 -10.37 -28.13 5.91
CA ILE A 238 -9.51 -26.93 5.95
C ILE A 238 -9.56 -26.18 4.64
N HIS A 239 -9.80 -24.87 4.70
CA HIS A 239 -9.57 -23.96 3.57
C HIS A 239 -8.13 -23.42 3.69
N ILE A 240 -7.30 -23.75 2.70
CA ILE A 240 -5.91 -23.31 2.65
C ILE A 240 -5.79 -21.98 1.88
N PRO A 241 -5.11 -20.97 2.46
CA PRO A 241 -5.03 -19.67 1.84
C PRO A 241 -3.82 -19.51 0.92
N ASN A 242 -2.90 -20.46 0.87
CA ASN A 242 -1.62 -20.32 0.17
C ASN A 242 -1.60 -20.93 -1.24
N LEU A 243 -2.76 -21.28 -1.78
CA LEU A 243 -2.93 -21.91 -3.09
C LEU A 243 -4.19 -21.37 -3.77
N PHE A 244 -4.05 -20.94 -5.03
CA PHE A 244 -5.18 -20.59 -5.89
C PHE A 244 -5.23 -21.53 -7.10
N VAL A 245 -6.37 -22.17 -7.34
CA VAL A 245 -6.61 -23.08 -8.47
C VAL A 245 -7.71 -22.52 -9.36
N TYR A 246 -7.47 -22.46 -10.68
CA TYR A 246 -8.49 -21.98 -11.61
C TYR A 246 -9.51 -23.09 -11.88
N HIS A 247 -10.79 -22.72 -11.86
CA HIS A 247 -11.95 -23.56 -12.11
C HIS A 247 -12.83 -22.87 -13.15
N LYS A 248 -12.78 -23.36 -14.39
CA LYS A 248 -13.27 -22.61 -15.55
C LYS A 248 -14.79 -22.44 -15.62
N HIS A 249 -15.55 -23.29 -14.93
CA HIS A 249 -17.02 -23.27 -14.79
C HIS A 249 -17.72 -22.54 -15.96
N GLY A 250 -17.82 -23.22 -17.11
CA GLY A 250 -18.44 -22.64 -18.30
C GLY A 250 -19.84 -22.11 -17.98
N GLY A 251 -20.03 -20.79 -18.12
CA GLY A 251 -21.27 -20.02 -17.98
C GLY A 251 -22.48 -20.78 -17.42
N SER A 252 -22.73 -20.61 -16.12
CA SER A 252 -23.82 -21.22 -15.37
C SER A 252 -25.23 -20.89 -15.91
N PHE A 253 -25.71 -21.66 -16.88
CA PHE A 253 -27.13 -22.03 -16.92
C PHE A 253 -27.27 -23.43 -16.32
N LEU A 254 -27.74 -23.49 -15.08
CA LEU A 254 -28.12 -24.75 -14.46
C LEU A 254 -29.34 -25.30 -15.21
N SER A 255 -29.22 -26.47 -15.84
CA SER A 255 -30.40 -27.19 -16.35
C SER A 255 -31.41 -27.39 -15.23
N GLU A 256 -32.70 -27.53 -15.57
CA GLU A 256 -33.75 -27.79 -14.56
C GLU A 256 -33.42 -29.02 -13.70
N ASP A 257 -32.81 -30.06 -14.30
CA ASP A 257 -32.33 -31.24 -13.58
C ASP A 257 -31.23 -30.90 -12.56
N LYS A 258 -30.26 -30.04 -12.90
CA LYS A 258 -29.20 -29.62 -11.96
C LYS A 258 -29.79 -28.87 -10.76
N LYS A 259 -30.74 -27.95 -10.99
CA LYS A 259 -31.44 -27.25 -9.90
C LYS A 259 -32.22 -28.22 -9.01
N ARG A 260 -32.96 -29.16 -9.62
CA ARG A 260 -33.72 -30.19 -8.90
C ARG A 260 -32.80 -31.02 -8.00
N TYR A 261 -31.68 -31.52 -8.52
CA TYR A 261 -30.74 -32.32 -7.72
C TYR A 261 -30.15 -31.53 -6.56
N ILE A 262 -29.75 -30.27 -6.77
CA ILE A 262 -29.25 -29.40 -5.69
C ILE A 262 -30.30 -29.27 -4.58
N GLU A 263 -31.56 -28.98 -4.91
CA GLU A 263 -32.63 -28.83 -3.92
C GLU A 263 -32.96 -30.14 -3.18
N GLU A 264 -33.10 -31.24 -3.91
CA GLU A 264 -33.42 -32.56 -3.35
C GLU A 264 -32.32 -33.04 -2.40
N HIS A 265 -31.07 -32.96 -2.84
CA HIS A 265 -29.92 -33.42 -2.07
C HIS A 265 -29.60 -32.52 -0.88
N TYR A 266 -29.84 -31.21 -1.01
CA TYR A 266 -29.73 -30.31 0.13
C TYR A 266 -30.73 -30.67 1.24
N ARG A 267 -31.95 -31.11 0.91
CA ARG A 267 -32.91 -31.62 1.91
C ARG A 267 -32.41 -32.91 2.57
N ILE A 268 -31.81 -33.84 1.81
CA ILE A 268 -31.21 -35.06 2.36
C ILE A 268 -30.09 -34.69 3.34
N LEU A 269 -29.22 -33.76 2.95
CA LEU A 269 -28.10 -33.29 3.75
C LEU A 269 -28.59 -32.66 5.07
N LEU A 270 -29.60 -31.79 5.04
CA LEU A 270 -30.16 -31.18 6.25
C LEU A 270 -30.87 -32.18 7.16
N ASN A 271 -31.51 -33.21 6.60
CA ASN A 271 -32.10 -34.28 7.40
C ASN A 271 -31.02 -35.08 8.15
N LYS A 272 -29.88 -35.33 7.52
CA LYS A 272 -28.73 -36.03 8.15
C LYS A 272 -27.95 -35.13 9.11
N PHE A 273 -27.78 -33.87 8.76
CA PHE A 273 -26.97 -32.90 9.50
C PHE A 273 -27.77 -31.60 9.71
N PRO A 274 -28.71 -31.55 10.69
CA PRO A 274 -29.60 -30.41 10.88
C PRO A 274 -28.90 -29.08 11.18
N THR A 275 -27.63 -29.10 11.61
CA THR A 275 -26.85 -27.89 11.92
C THR A 275 -26.00 -27.40 10.74
N TYR A 276 -25.97 -28.12 9.60
CA TYR A 276 -25.09 -27.80 8.48
C TYR A 276 -25.32 -26.39 7.93
N ASP A 277 -26.58 -26.00 7.67
CA ASP A 277 -26.87 -24.66 7.14
C ASP A 277 -26.40 -23.56 8.10
N GLN A 278 -26.65 -23.72 9.40
CA GLN A 278 -26.18 -22.77 10.41
C GLN A 278 -24.65 -22.63 10.40
N GLN A 279 -23.91 -23.74 10.21
CA GLN A 279 -22.45 -23.71 10.11
C GLN A 279 -21.98 -22.95 8.85
N ILE A 280 -22.65 -23.15 7.71
CA ILE A 280 -22.38 -22.43 6.47
C ILE A 280 -22.67 -20.95 6.62
N GLN A 281 -23.84 -20.58 7.13
CA GLN A 281 -24.21 -19.17 7.36
C GLN A 281 -23.26 -18.48 8.34
N ASN A 282 -22.81 -19.18 9.39
CA ASN A 282 -21.78 -18.66 10.29
C ASN A 282 -20.46 -18.42 9.55
N THR A 283 -20.02 -19.36 8.70
CA THR A 283 -18.80 -19.21 7.91
C THR A 283 -18.90 -18.03 6.94
N ILE A 284 -20.05 -17.86 6.29
CA ILE A 284 -20.37 -16.74 5.40
C ILE A 284 -20.32 -15.41 6.15
N LYS A 285 -20.97 -15.35 7.31
CA LYS A 285 -21.05 -14.14 8.14
C LYS A 285 -19.69 -13.77 8.73
N GLU A 286 -18.92 -14.75 9.19
CA GLU A 286 -17.58 -14.53 9.76
C GLU A 286 -16.59 -14.07 8.69
N ASN A 287 -16.70 -14.58 7.46
CA ASN A 287 -15.86 -14.25 6.31
C ASN A 287 -14.40 -13.98 6.69
N LYS A 288 -13.75 -14.96 7.35
CA LYS A 288 -12.42 -14.77 7.97
C LYS A 288 -11.33 -14.28 7.01
N PHE A 289 -11.51 -14.49 5.70
CA PHE A 289 -10.60 -14.05 4.66
C PHE A 289 -11.03 -12.77 3.93
N ASP A 290 -12.01 -12.02 4.40
CA ASP A 290 -12.41 -10.75 3.79
C ASP A 290 -11.23 -9.79 3.60
N THR A 291 -10.54 -9.49 4.72
CA THR A 291 -9.33 -8.67 4.74
C THR A 291 -8.24 -9.24 3.84
N LEU A 292 -8.06 -10.57 3.83
CA LEU A 292 -7.06 -11.22 2.99
C LEU A 292 -7.38 -11.02 1.50
N ARG A 293 -8.62 -11.28 1.06
CA ARG A 293 -9.05 -11.06 -0.33
C ARG A 293 -8.82 -9.62 -0.75
N ARG A 294 -9.17 -8.65 0.11
CA ARG A 294 -8.91 -7.22 -0.15
C ARG A 294 -7.42 -6.93 -0.37
N PHE A 295 -6.55 -7.47 0.47
CA PHE A 295 -5.10 -7.32 0.29
C PHE A 295 -4.59 -8.00 -0.98
N MET A 296 -5.04 -9.22 -1.27
CA MET A 296 -4.62 -9.94 -2.47
C MET A 296 -5.03 -9.20 -3.74
N LYS A 297 -6.23 -8.61 -3.77
CA LYS A 297 -6.66 -7.71 -4.84
C LYS A 297 -5.68 -6.56 -5.01
N ILE A 298 -5.43 -5.79 -3.94
CA ILE A 298 -4.50 -4.65 -3.95
C ILE A 298 -3.10 -5.06 -4.44
N PHE A 299 -2.53 -6.16 -3.94
CA PHE A 299 -1.21 -6.61 -4.36
C PHE A 299 -1.17 -7.07 -5.81
N ILE A 300 -2.22 -7.74 -6.28
CA ILE A 300 -2.32 -8.09 -7.70
C ILE A 300 -2.38 -6.82 -8.56
N ASP A 301 -3.19 -5.83 -8.17
CA ASP A 301 -3.29 -4.59 -8.93
C ASP A 301 -1.95 -3.84 -8.96
N LEU A 302 -1.28 -3.70 -7.82
CA LEU A 302 0.01 -3.03 -7.73
C LEU A 302 1.15 -3.83 -8.38
N LYS A 303 1.05 -5.15 -8.51
CA LYS A 303 2.13 -5.96 -9.09
C LYS A 303 2.00 -6.16 -10.60
N TYR A 304 0.78 -6.41 -11.07
CA TYR A 304 0.54 -6.92 -12.43
C TYR A 304 -0.22 -5.97 -13.34
N THR A 305 -0.81 -4.89 -12.83
CA THR A 305 -1.40 -3.88 -13.72
C THR A 305 -0.31 -3.00 -14.35
N GLN A 306 -0.64 -2.39 -15.49
CA GLN A 306 0.29 -1.55 -16.25
C GLN A 306 0.53 -0.16 -15.63
N ASN A 307 -0.21 0.20 -14.58
CA ASN A 307 -0.12 1.51 -13.96
C ASN A 307 1.23 1.68 -13.25
N GLU A 308 1.81 2.88 -13.30
CA GLU A 308 2.99 3.20 -12.48
C GLU A 308 2.59 3.25 -11.00
N ASN A 309 3.41 2.67 -10.14
CA ASN A 309 3.23 2.75 -8.69
C ASN A 309 4.21 3.74 -8.09
N ILE A 310 3.67 4.79 -7.45
CA ILE A 310 4.45 5.85 -6.82
C ILE A 310 4.39 5.69 -5.31
N VAL A 311 5.56 5.48 -4.71
CA VAL A 311 5.73 5.47 -3.26
C VAL A 311 6.01 6.89 -2.77
N PHE A 312 5.10 7.46 -1.99
CA PHE A 312 5.35 8.70 -1.26
C PHE A 312 5.84 8.37 0.15
N ILE A 313 6.92 9.03 0.58
CA ILE A 313 7.39 8.97 1.97
C ILE A 313 7.34 10.39 2.53
N ASP A 314 6.54 10.61 3.57
CA ASP A 314 6.28 11.96 4.07
C ASP A 314 5.96 12.01 5.58
N HIS A 315 6.07 13.18 6.18
CA HIS A 315 5.53 13.46 7.51
C HIS A 315 4.03 13.80 7.44
N ASP A 316 3.35 13.85 8.59
CA ASP A 316 1.92 14.26 8.67
C ASP A 316 1.72 15.38 9.70
N LEU A 317 2.46 16.48 9.52
CA LEU A 317 2.46 17.65 10.43
C LEU A 317 1.60 18.82 9.91
N GLY A 318 1.07 18.72 8.69
CA GLY A 318 0.41 19.80 7.97
C GLY A 318 1.37 20.73 7.23
N GLY A 319 0.88 21.92 6.86
CA GLY A 319 1.68 22.96 6.22
C GLY A 319 1.88 22.81 4.71
N GLY A 320 2.87 23.53 4.18
CA GLY A 320 3.14 23.63 2.74
C GLY A 320 3.58 22.30 2.11
N ALA A 321 4.47 21.55 2.76
CA ALA A 321 4.97 20.27 2.27
C ALA A 321 3.85 19.23 2.07
N ASN A 322 2.94 19.10 3.03
CA ASN A 322 1.79 18.19 2.90
C ASN A 322 0.73 18.70 1.91
N SER A 323 0.62 20.02 1.72
CA SER A 323 -0.24 20.60 0.66
C SER A 323 0.31 20.27 -0.72
N TYR A 324 1.63 20.36 -0.91
CA TYR A 324 2.31 19.94 -2.13
C TYR A 324 2.18 18.42 -2.38
N ARG A 325 2.34 17.58 -1.34
CA ARG A 325 2.04 16.14 -1.43
C ARG A 325 0.63 15.91 -2.00
N LYS A 326 -0.40 16.55 -1.42
CA LYS A 326 -1.80 16.38 -1.87
C LYS A 326 -1.97 16.80 -3.34
N GLN A 327 -1.35 17.91 -3.75
CA GLN A 327 -1.35 18.33 -5.14
C GLN A 327 -0.73 17.26 -6.05
N LYS A 328 0.47 16.77 -5.73
CA LYS A 328 1.17 15.75 -6.53
C LYS A 328 0.43 14.42 -6.59
N ILE A 329 -0.15 13.98 -5.48
CA ILE A 329 -1.03 12.80 -5.45
C ILE A 329 -2.22 13.00 -6.39
N SER A 330 -2.85 14.19 -6.38
CA SER A 330 -3.97 14.48 -7.30
C SER A 330 -3.54 14.50 -8.76
N GLU A 331 -2.39 15.08 -9.09
CA GLU A 331 -1.82 15.09 -10.44
C GLU A 331 -1.56 13.66 -10.93
N TYR A 332 -0.85 12.85 -10.16
CA TYR A 332 -0.56 11.46 -10.53
C TYR A 332 -1.80 10.56 -10.59
N SER A 333 -2.79 10.80 -9.73
CA SER A 333 -4.06 10.07 -9.79
C SER A 333 -4.82 10.37 -11.09
N LYS A 334 -4.79 11.62 -11.58
CA LYS A 334 -5.36 11.99 -12.89
C LYS A 334 -4.64 11.34 -14.07
N GLU A 335 -3.37 10.97 -13.89
CA GLU A 335 -2.56 10.20 -14.84
C GLU A 335 -2.74 8.67 -14.68
N ASN A 336 -3.75 8.22 -13.92
CA ASN A 336 -4.04 6.81 -13.61
C ASN A 336 -2.92 6.05 -12.88
N LYS A 337 -2.00 6.76 -12.22
CA LYS A 337 -0.95 6.14 -11.42
C LYS A 337 -1.48 5.71 -10.05
N ASN A 338 -0.95 4.60 -9.52
CA ASN A 338 -1.26 4.15 -8.18
C ASN A 338 -0.35 4.84 -7.16
N ILE A 339 -0.87 5.11 -5.97
CA ILE A 339 -0.17 5.82 -4.91
C ILE A 339 -0.05 4.91 -3.69
N ILE A 340 1.17 4.82 -3.14
CA ILE A 340 1.47 4.16 -1.88
C ILE A 340 2.09 5.22 -0.96
N LEU A 341 1.28 5.81 -0.08
CA LEU A 341 1.69 6.87 0.83
C LEU A 341 2.08 6.30 2.18
N PHE A 342 3.36 6.39 2.51
CA PHE A 342 3.91 6.02 3.81
C PHE A 342 4.18 7.28 4.65
N THR A 343 3.61 7.32 5.85
CA THR A 343 3.71 8.45 6.77
C THR A 343 3.99 8.03 8.19
N TYR A 344 4.63 8.92 8.95
CA TYR A 344 4.76 8.79 10.40
C TYR A 344 4.12 9.99 11.11
N ASN A 345 3.17 9.70 12.01
CA ASN A 345 2.49 10.69 12.83
C ASN A 345 3.09 10.69 14.24
N ILE A 346 3.90 11.72 14.53
CA ILE A 346 4.62 11.86 15.80
C ILE A 346 3.69 12.07 17.01
N ASN A 347 2.49 12.61 16.82
CA ASN A 347 1.58 12.93 17.94
C ASN A 347 0.96 11.68 18.57
N ILE A 348 0.88 10.59 17.81
CA ILE A 348 0.31 9.30 18.25
C ILE A 348 1.30 8.15 18.11
N ASP A 349 2.57 8.45 17.77
CA ASP A 349 3.66 7.49 17.56
C ASP A 349 3.27 6.32 16.63
N GLU A 350 2.82 6.63 15.41
CA GLU A 350 2.26 5.63 14.50
C GLU A 350 2.74 5.79 13.05
N TYR A 351 3.16 4.67 12.45
CA TYR A 351 3.37 4.55 11.02
C TYR A 351 2.09 4.16 10.30
N ARG A 352 1.82 4.81 9.16
CA ARG A 352 0.64 4.58 8.33
C ARG A 352 1.01 4.40 6.87
N VAL A 353 0.34 3.47 6.22
CA VAL A 353 0.34 3.31 4.76
C VAL A 353 -1.06 3.55 4.24
N GLU A 354 -1.18 4.44 3.26
CA GLU A 354 -2.38 4.63 2.47
C GLU A 354 -2.13 4.19 1.03
N ILE A 355 -2.96 3.30 0.50
CA ILE A 355 -2.90 2.83 -0.88
C ILE A 355 -4.09 3.40 -1.64
N ILE A 356 -3.83 4.10 -2.74
CA ILE A 356 -4.83 4.68 -3.62
C ILE A 356 -4.63 4.04 -4.99
N THR A 357 -5.61 3.25 -5.42
CA THR A 357 -5.58 2.61 -6.74
C THR A 357 -6.52 3.33 -7.69
N SER A 358 -6.02 3.68 -8.88
CA SER A 358 -6.80 4.42 -9.88
C SER A 358 -8.01 3.62 -10.39
N ASN A 359 -7.91 2.29 -10.39
CA ASN A 359 -8.93 1.41 -10.95
C ASN A 359 -10.19 1.24 -10.09
N TYR A 360 -10.17 1.65 -8.82
CA TYR A 360 -11.27 1.39 -7.88
C TYR A 360 -11.84 2.62 -7.20
N GLY A 361 -11.16 3.77 -7.25
CA GLY A 361 -11.59 4.96 -6.52
C GLY A 361 -11.64 4.76 -5.00
N TYR A 362 -11.06 3.68 -4.47
CA TYR A 362 -10.94 3.42 -3.04
C TYR A 362 -9.55 3.82 -2.54
N SER A 363 -9.51 4.40 -1.34
CA SER A 363 -8.29 4.48 -0.55
C SER A 363 -8.34 3.55 0.64
N ASP A 364 -7.22 2.86 0.84
CA ASP A 364 -7.05 1.82 1.83
C ASP A 364 -5.99 2.27 2.83
N LYS A 365 -6.34 2.35 4.11
CA LYS A 365 -5.44 2.86 5.15
C LYS A 365 -5.08 1.77 6.15
N PHE A 366 -3.81 1.70 6.46
CA PHE A 366 -3.24 0.65 7.29
C PHE A 366 -2.25 1.21 8.29
N LYS A 367 -2.29 0.67 9.50
CA LYS A 367 -1.22 0.81 10.49
C LYS A 367 -0.11 -0.21 10.19
N ILE A 368 1.13 0.23 10.39
CA ILE A 368 2.33 -0.61 10.45
C ILE A 368 3.05 -0.34 11.78
N ASP A 369 3.67 -1.35 12.36
CA ASP A 369 4.35 -1.24 13.65
C ASP A 369 5.79 -0.73 13.53
N LYS A 370 6.50 -1.07 12.45
CA LYS A 370 7.90 -0.67 12.20
C LYS A 370 8.11 -0.23 10.77
N GLU A 371 9.01 0.71 10.55
CA GLU A 371 9.39 1.17 9.21
C GLU A 371 9.91 0.04 8.31
N ALA A 372 10.58 -0.97 8.89
CA ALA A 372 11.09 -2.12 8.14
C ALA A 372 9.98 -2.94 7.47
N ASP A 373 8.79 -3.01 8.06
CA ASP A 373 7.69 -3.80 7.51
C ASP A 373 7.06 -3.11 6.29
N PHE A 374 7.19 -1.77 6.19
CA PHE A 374 6.87 -1.05 4.96
C PHE A 374 7.79 -1.46 3.81
N PHE A 375 9.10 -1.54 4.03
CA PHE A 375 10.02 -1.94 2.97
C PHE A 375 9.85 -3.40 2.57
N LYS A 376 9.55 -4.30 3.51
CA LYS A 376 9.16 -5.69 3.18
C LYS A 376 7.91 -5.74 2.31
N LEU A 377 6.90 -4.92 2.61
CA LEU A 377 5.70 -4.82 1.77
C LEU A 377 6.08 -4.47 0.32
N LEU A 378 6.97 -3.50 0.14
CA LEU A 378 7.37 -3.05 -1.20
C LEU A 378 8.09 -4.14 -2.01
N GLU A 379 8.74 -5.13 -1.38
CA GLU A 379 9.38 -6.25 -2.08
C GLU A 379 8.37 -7.15 -2.83
N PHE A 380 7.07 -7.08 -2.50
CA PHE A 380 6.04 -7.80 -3.24
C PHE A 380 5.53 -7.04 -4.45
N LEU A 381 5.83 -5.75 -4.56
CA LEU A 381 5.20 -4.82 -5.48
C LEU A 381 6.20 -4.37 -6.54
N LYS A 382 5.67 -3.98 -7.70
CA LYS A 382 6.45 -3.19 -8.66
C LYS A 382 6.45 -1.75 -8.15
N VAL A 383 7.61 -1.09 -8.04
CA VAL A 383 7.69 0.33 -7.68
C VAL A 383 8.43 1.09 -8.79
N ASP A 384 7.81 2.14 -9.33
CA ASP A 384 8.36 2.89 -10.46
C ASP A 384 9.01 4.22 -10.05
N LEU A 385 8.58 4.77 -8.91
CA LEU A 385 9.04 6.06 -8.39
C LEU A 385 8.92 6.12 -6.87
N ILE A 386 9.99 6.54 -6.20
CA ILE A 386 9.98 7.02 -4.81
C ILE A 386 9.92 8.55 -4.84
N PHE A 387 8.85 9.10 -4.30
CA PHE A 387 8.68 10.52 -4.04
C PHE A 387 8.93 10.78 -2.55
N LEU A 388 10.19 11.07 -2.20
CA LEU A 388 10.61 11.30 -0.83
C LEU A 388 10.30 12.74 -0.45
N ASN A 389 9.09 13.00 0.04
CA ASN A 389 8.61 14.34 0.31
C ASN A 389 9.21 14.94 1.59
N GLY A 390 9.40 14.15 2.65
CA GLY A 390 9.99 14.69 3.88
C GLY A 390 10.13 13.66 4.99
N LEU A 391 11.21 13.78 5.77
CA LEU A 391 11.53 12.86 6.88
C LEU A 391 11.49 13.51 8.26
N VAL A 392 11.08 14.78 8.37
CA VAL A 392 11.21 15.61 9.59
C VAL A 392 10.64 14.94 10.85
N SER A 393 9.50 14.26 10.75
CA SER A 393 8.85 13.64 11.91
C SER A 393 9.39 12.24 12.26
N PHE A 394 10.17 11.60 11.39
CA PHE A 394 10.52 10.20 11.57
C PHE A 394 11.51 10.01 12.73
N PRO A 395 11.30 9.00 13.61
CA PRO A 395 12.07 8.87 14.85
C PRO A 395 13.53 8.48 14.61
N ASN A 396 13.83 7.73 13.55
CA ASN A 396 15.19 7.34 13.19
C ASN A 396 15.46 7.63 11.70
N VAL A 397 15.80 8.88 11.41
CA VAL A 397 16.01 9.38 10.04
C VAL A 397 17.20 8.69 9.36
N ILE A 398 18.30 8.43 10.08
CA ILE A 398 19.48 7.78 9.50
C ILE A 398 19.14 6.36 9.04
N LYS A 399 18.43 5.59 9.86
CA LYS A 399 17.96 4.25 9.48
C LYS A 399 16.98 4.30 8.31
N MET A 400 16.07 5.27 8.30
CA MET A 400 15.16 5.48 7.17
C MET A 400 15.92 5.73 5.87
N ILE A 401 16.94 6.60 5.90
CA ILE A 401 17.81 6.87 4.75
C ILE A 401 18.46 5.57 4.24
N GLU A 402 19.03 4.77 5.13
CA GLU A 402 19.67 3.50 4.76
C GLU A 402 18.68 2.53 4.10
N GLN A 403 17.45 2.44 4.61
CA GLN A 403 16.41 1.59 4.03
C GLN A 403 15.93 2.08 2.67
N VAL A 404 15.72 3.38 2.50
CA VAL A 404 15.34 3.96 1.19
C VAL A 404 16.42 3.72 0.15
N ILE A 405 17.70 3.97 0.49
CA ILE A 405 18.83 3.69 -0.41
C ILE A 405 18.91 2.20 -0.75
N SER A 406 18.82 1.33 0.26
CA SER A 406 18.89 -0.12 0.07
C SER A 406 17.78 -0.63 -0.86
N PHE A 407 16.53 -0.21 -0.60
CA PHE A 407 15.39 -0.59 -1.42
C PHE A 407 15.53 -0.08 -2.86
N ARG A 408 15.92 1.19 -3.03
CA ARG A 408 16.19 1.77 -4.35
C ARG A 408 17.35 1.08 -5.09
N LYS A 409 18.36 0.53 -4.41
CA LYS A 409 19.47 -0.15 -5.11
C LYS A 409 19.14 -1.55 -5.58
N LYS A 410 18.17 -2.22 -4.96
CA LYS A 410 17.71 -3.55 -5.36
C LYS A 410 16.97 -3.53 -6.70
N GLU A 411 16.34 -2.40 -7.03
CA GLU A 411 15.39 -2.26 -8.12
C GLU A 411 15.74 -0.98 -8.91
N ASN A 412 15.53 -0.90 -10.22
CA ASN A 412 15.86 0.33 -10.95
C ASN A 412 14.79 1.43 -10.77
N ILE A 413 14.60 1.90 -9.53
CA ILE A 413 13.54 2.82 -9.12
C ILE A 413 14.02 4.26 -9.21
N ARG A 414 13.23 5.12 -9.85
CA ARG A 414 13.47 6.57 -9.87
C ARG A 414 13.20 7.16 -8.48
N MET A 415 13.93 8.19 -8.09
CA MET A 415 13.70 8.92 -6.83
C MET A 415 13.73 10.42 -7.05
N ILE A 416 12.70 11.09 -6.51
CA ILE A 416 12.57 12.53 -6.52
C ILE A 416 12.53 13.03 -5.08
N PHE A 417 13.28 14.10 -4.80
CA PHE A 417 13.31 14.75 -3.49
C PHE A 417 13.01 16.25 -3.63
N PRO A 418 11.81 16.73 -3.26
CA PRO A 418 11.54 18.17 -3.14
C PRO A 418 12.16 18.77 -1.88
N VAL A 419 12.84 19.91 -2.03
CA VAL A 419 13.47 20.66 -0.92
C VAL A 419 12.42 21.60 -0.31
N HIS A 420 11.61 21.08 0.63
CA HIS A 420 10.62 21.89 1.34
C HIS A 420 11.20 22.74 2.47
N ASP A 421 12.28 22.25 3.06
CA ASP A 421 13.05 22.86 4.13
C ASP A 421 14.51 22.35 4.00
N TYR A 422 15.36 22.73 4.94
CA TYR A 422 16.77 22.34 4.93
C TYR A 422 17.07 21.21 5.92
N PHE A 423 16.08 20.38 6.27
CA PHE A 423 16.27 19.22 7.15
C PHE A 423 17.32 18.25 6.59
N CYS A 424 17.46 18.18 5.26
CA CYS A 424 18.51 17.39 4.63
C CYS A 424 19.92 17.93 4.89
N ILE A 425 20.08 19.22 5.19
CA ILE A 425 21.38 19.84 5.50
C ILE A 425 21.66 19.71 7.01
N SER A 426 20.66 19.94 7.85
CA SER A 426 20.81 19.91 9.31
C SER A 426 19.51 19.50 10.01
N PRO A 427 19.57 18.83 11.18
CA PRO A 427 18.40 18.62 12.03
C PRO A 427 17.68 19.93 12.35
N ASN A 428 18.42 21.04 12.47
CA ASN A 428 17.84 22.37 12.48
C ASN A 428 17.42 22.79 11.06
N TYR A 429 16.23 22.33 10.64
CA TYR A 429 15.68 22.50 9.29
C TYR A 429 15.52 23.97 8.85
N THR A 430 15.63 24.92 9.79
CA THR A 430 15.57 26.36 9.51
C THR A 430 16.91 27.04 9.29
N LEU A 431 18.01 26.35 9.61
CA LEU A 431 19.40 26.84 9.57
C LEU A 431 19.66 28.12 10.40
N LEU A 432 18.80 28.43 11.37
CA LEU A 432 19.01 29.57 12.27
C LEU A 432 20.20 29.30 13.22
N GLY A 433 21.01 30.33 13.46
CA GLY A 433 22.09 30.26 14.44
C GLY A 433 21.60 30.46 15.89
N GLU A 434 22.56 30.60 16.80
CA GLU A 434 22.31 30.86 18.23
C GLU A 434 21.54 32.16 18.48
N ASN A 435 21.77 33.17 17.64
CA ASN A 435 21.08 34.45 17.67
C ASN A 435 19.63 34.40 17.13
N GLY A 436 19.20 33.26 16.59
CA GLY A 436 17.85 33.08 16.04
C GLY A 436 17.64 33.70 14.67
N ILE A 437 18.72 34.04 13.95
CA ILE A 437 18.69 34.48 12.54
C ILE A 437 19.57 33.57 11.67
N TYR A 438 19.31 33.54 10.37
CA TYR A 438 20.12 32.78 9.43
C TYR A 438 21.51 33.42 9.24
N ASN A 439 22.58 32.63 9.43
CA ASN A 439 23.98 33.10 9.30
C ASN A 439 24.74 32.35 8.19
N GLY A 440 24.04 31.76 7.23
CA GLY A 440 24.63 30.92 6.18
C GLY A 440 24.56 29.43 6.48
N VAL A 441 24.96 28.63 5.48
CA VAL A 441 25.03 27.17 5.59
C VAL A 441 26.16 26.78 6.55
N PRO A 442 25.92 25.87 7.51
CA PRO A 442 26.98 25.40 8.41
C PRO A 442 28.08 24.65 7.64
N VAL A 443 29.29 25.21 7.61
CA VAL A 443 30.47 24.59 6.96
C VAL A 443 31.35 23.84 7.96
N ASP A 444 31.50 24.37 9.17
CA ASP A 444 32.21 23.71 10.28
C ASP A 444 31.25 22.78 11.03
N LEU A 445 31.27 21.49 10.67
CA LEU A 445 30.35 20.49 11.21
C LEU A 445 30.63 20.14 12.68
N ASP A 446 31.86 20.32 13.17
CA ASP A 446 32.19 20.07 14.58
C ASP A 446 31.61 21.19 15.45
N LYS A 447 31.79 22.45 15.04
CA LYS A 447 31.15 23.60 15.69
C LYS A 447 29.63 23.49 15.61
N HIS A 448 29.09 23.09 14.47
CA HIS A 448 27.64 22.92 14.29
C HIS A 448 27.08 21.79 15.17
N THR A 449 27.83 20.70 15.34
CA THR A 449 27.48 19.61 16.28
C THR A 449 27.35 20.15 17.71
N LEU A 450 28.30 20.96 18.16
CA LEU A 450 28.24 21.58 19.49
C LEU A 450 27.03 22.51 19.65
N PHE A 451 26.70 23.29 18.62
CA PHE A 451 25.47 24.09 18.59
C PHE A 451 24.22 23.21 18.71
N LEU A 452 24.12 22.16 17.89
CA LEU A 452 22.96 21.25 17.90
C LEU A 452 22.81 20.56 19.26
N GLN A 453 23.90 20.20 19.94
CA GLN A 453 23.88 19.60 21.28
C GLN A 453 23.35 20.57 22.34
N ASN A 454 23.80 21.82 22.31
CA ASN A 454 23.47 22.83 23.32
C ASN A 454 22.17 23.60 23.04
N SER A 455 21.64 23.50 21.82
CA SER A 455 20.44 24.23 21.40
C SER A 455 19.17 23.69 22.06
N LYS A 456 18.29 24.62 22.40
CA LYS A 456 16.93 24.36 22.90
C LYS A 456 15.85 24.79 21.89
N GLN A 457 16.25 24.98 20.63
CA GLN A 457 15.33 25.41 19.58
C GLN A 457 14.34 24.30 19.18
N GLU A 458 13.28 24.70 18.49
CA GLU A 458 12.10 23.88 18.15
C GLU A 458 12.44 22.56 17.44
N PHE A 459 13.52 22.53 16.64
CA PHE A 459 13.89 21.32 15.89
C PHE A 459 14.14 20.09 16.78
N LYS A 460 14.48 20.30 18.07
CA LYS A 460 14.65 19.23 19.07
C LYS A 460 13.36 18.46 19.37
N LEU A 461 12.20 19.01 19.02
CA LEU A 461 10.93 18.30 19.12
C LEU A 461 10.80 17.20 18.07
N PHE A 462 11.51 17.32 16.95
CA PHE A 462 11.38 16.43 15.79
C PHE A 462 12.58 15.51 15.61
N CYS A 463 13.79 15.97 15.96
CA CYS A 463 15.01 15.20 15.77
C CYS A 463 15.94 15.29 16.97
N GLN A 464 16.40 14.13 17.46
CA GLN A 464 17.35 14.03 18.57
C GLN A 464 18.80 13.87 18.12
N GLU A 465 19.05 13.57 16.84
CA GLU A 465 20.41 13.49 16.30
C GLU A 465 21.07 14.88 16.33
N THR A 466 22.32 14.92 16.77
CA THR A 466 23.10 16.16 16.92
C THR A 466 24.45 16.11 16.25
N ASN A 467 24.91 14.93 15.83
CA ASN A 467 26.13 14.76 15.08
C ASN A 467 25.92 15.27 13.64
N ALA A 468 26.36 16.50 13.38
CA ALA A 468 26.21 17.14 12.09
C ALA A 468 26.99 16.41 10.98
N THR A 469 28.14 15.81 11.31
CA THR A 469 28.96 15.04 10.35
C THR A 469 28.24 13.77 9.90
N LEU A 470 27.67 13.02 10.85
CA LEU A 470 26.86 11.83 10.55
C LEU A 470 25.62 12.22 9.72
N TRP A 471 24.93 13.27 10.12
CA TRP A 471 23.75 13.78 9.42
C TRP A 471 24.05 14.16 7.98
N HIS A 472 25.04 15.04 7.79
CA HIS A 472 25.46 15.55 6.50
C HIS A 472 25.90 14.41 5.58
N THR A 473 26.71 13.47 6.09
CA THR A 473 27.20 12.32 5.33
C THR A 473 26.07 11.38 4.92
N SER A 474 25.08 11.16 5.79
CA SER A 474 23.95 10.26 5.51
C SER A 474 23.01 10.85 4.45
N TRP A 475 22.64 12.12 4.60
CA TRP A 475 21.85 12.82 3.60
C TRP A 475 22.57 12.97 2.27
N LYS A 476 23.90 13.23 2.29
CA LYS A 476 24.71 13.24 1.07
C LYS A 476 24.58 11.93 0.29
N LYS A 477 24.62 10.78 0.97
CA LYS A 477 24.43 9.46 0.33
C LYS A 477 23.05 9.38 -0.31
N LEU A 478 21.99 9.75 0.41
CA LEU A 478 20.61 9.70 -0.10
C LEU A 478 20.40 10.60 -1.33
N LEU A 479 20.82 11.86 -1.22
CA LEU A 479 20.67 12.86 -2.28
C LEU A 479 21.48 12.49 -3.53
N ASN A 480 22.63 11.85 -3.37
CA ASN A 480 23.41 11.35 -4.49
C ASN A 480 22.68 10.25 -5.27
N GLU A 481 21.84 9.46 -4.59
CA GLU A 481 20.99 8.51 -5.29
C GLU A 481 19.94 9.27 -6.10
N CYS A 482 19.26 10.31 -5.58
CA CYS A 482 18.14 11.02 -6.25
C CYS A 482 18.36 11.29 -7.75
N ASP A 483 17.35 10.99 -8.58
CA ASP A 483 17.36 11.35 -10.00
C ASP A 483 17.09 12.84 -10.19
N LYS A 484 16.19 13.40 -9.38
CA LYS A 484 15.90 14.83 -9.36
C LYS A 484 15.75 15.35 -7.94
N ILE A 485 16.28 16.52 -7.69
CA ILE A 485 16.11 17.28 -6.46
C ILE A 485 15.40 18.58 -6.83
N LEU A 486 14.19 18.77 -6.34
CA LEU A 486 13.35 19.89 -6.75
C LEU A 486 13.61 21.06 -5.81
N CYS A 487 14.12 22.15 -6.35
CA CYS A 487 14.32 23.41 -5.64
C CYS A 487 13.29 24.43 -6.14
N PHE A 488 12.77 25.26 -5.25
CA PHE A 488 11.60 26.09 -5.57
C PHE A 488 11.89 27.60 -5.54
N SER A 489 13.15 27.93 -5.25
CA SER A 489 13.79 29.23 -5.32
C SER A 489 15.26 29.04 -5.68
N HIS A 490 15.88 30.03 -6.32
CA HIS A 490 17.32 29.99 -6.60
C HIS A 490 18.16 30.03 -5.32
N SER A 491 17.65 30.65 -4.25
CA SER A 491 18.24 30.63 -2.92
C SER A 491 18.27 29.21 -2.35
N SER A 492 17.20 28.42 -2.53
CA SER A 492 17.24 27.02 -2.12
C SER A 492 18.26 26.20 -2.93
N GLU A 493 18.45 26.50 -4.23
CA GLU A 493 19.51 25.88 -5.03
C GLU A 493 20.90 26.24 -4.52
N GLU A 494 21.17 27.53 -4.29
CA GLU A 494 22.46 28.02 -3.78
C GLU A 494 22.80 27.42 -2.40
N ILE A 495 21.83 27.36 -1.49
CA ILE A 495 21.98 26.75 -0.17
C ILE A 495 22.28 25.25 -0.29
N MET A 496 21.57 24.54 -1.16
CA MET A 496 21.82 23.12 -1.42
C MET A 496 23.20 22.89 -2.03
N LEU A 497 23.64 23.71 -2.98
CA LEU A 497 24.97 23.63 -3.58
C LEU A 497 26.10 23.98 -2.61
N THR A 498 25.84 24.91 -1.70
CA THR A 498 26.80 25.26 -0.63
C THR A 498 27.00 24.08 0.31
N ALA A 499 25.92 23.38 0.69
CA ALA A 499 26.01 22.17 1.51
C ALA A 499 26.56 20.96 0.73
N TYR A 500 26.21 20.84 -0.55
CA TYR A 500 26.37 19.65 -1.38
C TYR A 500 26.69 20.01 -2.83
N SER A 501 27.91 20.51 -3.07
CA SER A 501 28.35 20.99 -4.39
C SER A 501 28.25 19.96 -5.53
N MET A 502 28.26 18.67 -5.20
CA MET A 502 28.16 17.57 -6.16
C MET A 502 26.75 17.37 -6.74
N LEU A 503 25.73 18.07 -6.26
CA LEU A 503 24.34 17.87 -6.67
C LEU A 503 23.92 18.75 -7.86
N GLN A 504 24.81 19.56 -8.43
CA GLN A 504 24.48 20.55 -9.47
C GLN A 504 23.68 19.97 -10.65
N GLU A 505 24.05 18.79 -11.15
CA GLU A 505 23.36 18.16 -12.28
C GLU A 505 22.00 17.54 -11.92
N LYS A 506 21.70 17.39 -10.63
CA LYS A 506 20.47 16.79 -10.10
C LYS A 506 19.45 17.83 -9.66
N LEU A 507 19.87 19.08 -9.41
CA LEU A 507 18.98 20.16 -9.02
C LEU A 507 18.09 20.57 -10.19
N VAL A 508 16.80 20.73 -9.91
CA VAL A 508 15.79 21.19 -10.87
C VAL A 508 15.00 22.32 -10.23
N TYR A 509 15.17 23.52 -10.76
CA TYR A 509 14.34 24.67 -10.39
C TYR A 509 12.90 24.51 -10.87
N ILE A 510 11.96 24.48 -9.94
CA ILE A 510 10.51 24.43 -10.20
C ILE A 510 9.85 25.50 -9.33
N PRO A 511 9.61 26.72 -9.81
CA PRO A 511 8.88 27.70 -9.02
C PRO A 511 7.44 27.24 -8.79
N HIS A 512 6.90 27.51 -7.60
CA HIS A 512 5.46 27.43 -7.40
C HIS A 512 4.78 28.62 -8.05
N ASP A 513 3.76 28.35 -8.86
CA ASP A 513 2.83 29.34 -9.38
C ASP A 513 1.45 29.07 -8.76
N ILE A 514 0.99 30.02 -7.95
CA ILE A 514 -0.37 30.04 -7.40
C ILE A 514 -1.21 31.18 -7.99
N SER A 515 -0.84 31.68 -9.17
CA SER A 515 -1.56 32.75 -9.87
C SER A 515 -3.02 32.40 -10.10
N GLY A 516 -3.87 33.44 -10.12
CA GLY A 516 -5.31 33.30 -10.30
C GLY A 516 -6.07 32.88 -9.03
N LYS A 517 -5.40 32.79 -7.87
CA LYS A 517 -6.07 32.51 -6.59
C LYS A 517 -6.84 33.72 -6.07
N TYR A 518 -6.29 34.91 -6.23
CA TYR A 518 -6.94 36.16 -5.82
C TYR A 518 -6.94 37.18 -6.97
N ASN A 519 -7.97 38.03 -6.97
CA ASN A 519 -8.00 39.24 -7.78
C ASN A 519 -7.31 40.38 -7.03
N GLU A 520 -6.71 41.32 -7.78
CA GLU A 520 -6.17 42.56 -7.20
C GLU A 520 -7.31 43.36 -6.55
N ILE A 521 -7.11 43.77 -5.30
CA ILE A 521 -8.09 44.57 -4.53
C ILE A 521 -7.49 45.84 -3.94
N TYR A 522 -6.16 46.00 -4.01
CA TYR A 522 -5.47 47.19 -3.52
C TYR A 522 -5.85 48.43 -4.35
N SER A 523 -6.03 49.56 -3.67
CA SER A 523 -6.28 50.85 -4.33
C SER A 523 -5.52 51.96 -3.61
N ASN A 524 -4.99 52.92 -4.37
CA ASN A 524 -4.21 54.04 -3.81
C ASN A 524 -5.05 54.97 -2.89
N GLU A 525 -6.38 54.83 -2.86
CA GLU A 525 -7.21 55.55 -1.89
C GLU A 525 -6.94 55.11 -0.44
N GLN A 526 -6.46 53.88 -0.24
CA GLN A 526 -6.05 53.36 1.08
C GLN A 526 -4.77 54.04 1.61
N GLU A 527 -3.96 54.69 0.78
CA GLU A 527 -2.75 55.43 1.22
C GLU A 527 -3.06 56.70 2.01
N LYS A 528 -4.29 57.23 1.93
CA LYS A 528 -4.68 58.48 2.61
C LYS A 528 -5.12 58.28 4.08
N GLY A 529 -5.17 57.02 4.55
CA GLY A 529 -5.57 56.64 5.90
C GLY A 529 -4.39 56.52 6.88
N LYS A 530 -4.67 56.01 8.09
CA LYS A 530 -3.61 55.61 9.04
C LYS A 530 -2.82 54.43 8.47
N ARG A 531 -1.50 54.43 8.67
CA ARG A 531 -0.60 53.36 8.19
C ARG A 531 -0.81 52.08 9.00
N ILE A 532 -1.16 50.97 8.34
CA ILE A 532 -1.42 49.67 8.97
C ILE A 532 -0.61 48.58 8.26
N ILE A 533 0.39 48.05 8.97
CA ILE A 533 1.27 46.99 8.51
C ILE A 533 0.61 45.63 8.81
N GLY A 534 0.22 44.92 7.75
CA GLY A 534 -0.26 43.55 7.80
C GLY A 534 0.88 42.55 7.89
N ILE A 535 0.69 41.48 8.65
CA ILE A 535 1.57 40.31 8.70
C ILE A 535 0.70 39.08 8.48
N LEU A 536 1.13 38.17 7.60
CA LEU A 536 0.31 37.03 7.17
C LEU A 536 0.91 35.69 7.59
N GLY A 537 0.10 34.85 8.24
CA GLY A 537 0.41 33.45 8.52
C GLY A 537 0.66 33.12 9.99
N ASN A 538 1.08 31.88 10.24
CA ASN A 538 1.52 31.45 11.56
C ASN A 538 2.99 31.80 11.76
N ILE A 539 3.30 32.63 12.74
CA ILE A 539 4.61 33.24 12.97
C ILE A 539 5.27 32.58 14.18
N ASN A 540 6.25 31.70 13.92
CA ASN A 540 7.18 31.21 14.93
C ASN A 540 8.49 32.00 14.91
N LEU A 541 9.49 31.57 15.69
CA LEU A 541 10.82 32.19 15.70
C LEU A 541 11.40 32.39 14.29
N ALA A 542 11.40 31.34 13.45
CA ALA A 542 11.95 31.39 12.10
C ALA A 542 11.20 32.34 11.17
N LYS A 543 9.87 32.39 11.32
CA LYS A 543 9.02 33.32 10.59
C LYS A 543 9.02 34.74 11.17
N GLY A 544 9.85 35.01 12.18
CA GLY A 544 10.11 36.37 12.66
C GLY A 544 9.27 36.82 13.84
N SER A 545 8.83 35.93 14.73
CA SER A 545 8.01 36.36 15.89
C SER A 545 8.71 37.39 16.79
N ARG A 546 10.06 37.35 16.83
CA ARG A 546 10.88 38.38 17.47
C ARG A 546 10.83 39.72 16.72
N ILE A 547 10.93 39.70 15.40
CA ILE A 547 10.84 40.89 14.54
C ILE A 547 9.50 41.59 14.73
N VAL A 548 8.40 40.82 14.78
CA VAL A 548 7.06 41.39 15.02
C VAL A 548 7.00 42.09 16.37
N GLN A 549 7.53 41.47 17.43
CA GLN A 549 7.55 42.07 18.76
C GLN A 549 8.42 43.35 18.80
N GLU A 550 9.61 43.30 18.20
CA GLU A 550 10.51 44.46 18.13
C GLU A 550 9.87 45.62 17.37
N LEU A 551 9.20 45.35 16.24
CA LEU A 551 8.45 46.35 15.47
C LEU A 551 7.35 47.01 16.31
N VAL A 552 6.51 46.20 16.96
CA VAL A 552 5.41 46.70 17.78
C VAL A 552 5.92 47.60 18.91
N TYR A 553 6.95 47.17 19.65
CA TYR A 553 7.50 47.96 20.73
C TYR A 553 8.24 49.21 20.22
N TYR A 554 8.89 49.14 19.07
CA TYR A 554 9.52 50.31 18.46
C TYR A 554 8.49 51.38 18.10
N ILE A 555 7.36 50.99 17.49
CA ILE A 555 6.26 51.89 17.15
C ILE A 555 5.68 52.54 18.41
N GLU A 556 5.40 51.74 19.45
CA GLU A 556 4.81 52.22 20.70
C GLU A 556 5.76 53.17 21.46
N ASN A 557 7.04 52.82 21.57
CA ASN A 557 8.04 53.63 22.28
C ASN A 557 8.39 54.94 21.58
N ASN A 558 8.27 55.00 20.25
CA ASN A 558 8.52 56.22 19.47
C ASN A 558 7.23 56.99 19.13
N HIS A 559 6.08 56.55 19.65
CA HIS A 559 4.77 57.18 19.43
C HIS A 559 4.42 57.39 17.94
N LEU A 560 4.75 56.42 17.10
CA LEU A 560 4.49 56.49 15.66
C LEU A 560 3.02 56.19 15.37
N ASP A 561 2.40 56.91 14.42
CA ASP A 561 1.01 56.67 13.99
C ASP A 561 0.92 55.48 13.02
N ILE A 562 1.38 54.32 13.48
CA ILE A 562 1.41 53.05 12.74
C ILE A 562 0.71 51.99 13.59
N LYS A 563 -0.08 51.12 12.95
CA LYS A 563 -0.61 49.90 13.58
C LYS A 563 -0.07 48.64 12.91
N VAL A 564 -0.03 47.55 13.66
CA VAL A 564 0.37 46.22 13.17
C VAL A 564 -0.79 45.25 13.34
N VAL A 565 -1.15 44.56 12.25
CA VAL A 565 -2.22 43.55 12.25
C VAL A 565 -1.64 42.21 11.78
N LEU A 566 -1.65 41.22 12.67
CA LEU A 566 -1.31 39.84 12.32
C LEU A 566 -2.57 39.06 11.93
N ILE A 567 -2.63 38.69 10.65
CA ILE A 567 -3.61 37.73 10.12
C ILE A 567 -3.06 36.31 10.30
N GLY A 568 -3.36 35.71 11.45
CA GLY A 568 -2.86 34.40 11.85
C GLY A 568 -2.54 34.30 13.34
N ASN A 569 -1.62 33.40 13.66
CA ASN A 569 -1.17 33.14 15.03
C ASN A 569 0.32 33.44 15.20
N ILE A 570 0.74 33.72 16.43
CA ILE A 570 2.14 33.94 16.79
C ILE A 570 2.47 33.15 18.06
N ASP A 571 3.68 32.60 18.13
CA ASP A 571 4.19 31.82 19.27
C ASP A 571 4.64 32.68 20.47
N ARG A 572 4.48 34.00 20.37
CA ARG A 572 4.85 34.99 21.38
C ARG A 572 3.65 35.82 21.82
N SER A 573 3.61 36.14 23.11
CA SER A 573 2.65 37.09 23.66
C SER A 573 3.15 38.52 23.44
N ILE A 574 2.33 39.32 22.76
CA ILE A 574 2.57 40.75 22.51
C ILE A 574 1.36 41.50 23.06
N LYS A 575 1.56 42.32 24.10
CA LYS A 575 0.54 43.18 24.67
C LYS A 575 0.88 44.61 24.34
N SER A 576 0.14 45.19 23.39
CA SER A 576 0.36 46.57 22.96
C SER A 576 -0.91 47.13 22.33
N SER A 577 -1.12 48.44 22.48
CA SER A 577 -2.28 49.14 21.89
C SER A 577 -2.20 49.28 20.37
N VAL A 578 -1.00 49.08 19.80
CA VAL A 578 -0.74 49.20 18.36
C VAL A 578 -0.77 47.85 17.63
N PHE A 579 -1.00 46.73 18.34
CA PHE A 579 -0.95 45.38 17.78
C PHE A 579 -2.29 44.64 17.89
N ASN A 580 -2.81 44.18 16.77
CA ASN A 580 -4.00 43.33 16.69
C ASN A 580 -3.66 41.96 16.08
N LYS A 581 -4.28 40.90 16.59
CA LYS A 581 -4.18 39.53 16.08
C LYS A 581 -5.58 39.00 15.74
N THR A 582 -5.77 38.52 14.52
CA THR A 582 -7.08 38.02 14.05
C THR A 582 -7.31 36.53 14.37
N GLY A 583 -6.24 35.74 14.53
CA GLY A 583 -6.31 34.28 14.65
C GLY A 583 -6.29 33.57 13.30
N SER A 584 -6.55 32.26 13.32
CA SER A 584 -6.57 31.41 12.11
C SER A 584 -7.66 31.85 11.13
N TYR A 585 -7.39 31.74 9.82
CA TYR A 585 -8.30 32.13 8.75
C TYR A 585 -8.34 31.06 7.65
N LYS A 586 -9.39 31.05 6.83
CA LYS A 586 -9.41 30.32 5.54
C LYS A 586 -8.96 31.25 4.43
N GLY A 587 -8.25 30.72 3.42
CA GLY A 587 -7.72 31.54 2.31
C GLY A 587 -8.78 32.45 1.66
N GLU A 588 -9.99 31.94 1.46
CA GLU A 588 -11.12 32.67 0.87
C GLU A 588 -11.54 33.93 1.68
N GLU A 589 -11.27 33.95 2.99
CA GLU A 589 -11.62 35.04 3.91
C GLU A 589 -10.56 36.16 3.91
N LEU A 590 -9.37 35.90 3.34
CA LEU A 590 -8.24 36.82 3.36
C LEU A 590 -8.61 38.21 2.79
N PRO A 591 -9.26 38.33 1.61
CA PRO A 591 -9.68 39.64 1.07
C PRO A 591 -10.60 40.43 2.01
N SER A 592 -11.52 39.76 2.71
CA SER A 592 -12.44 40.42 3.66
C SER A 592 -11.72 40.90 4.90
N ILE A 593 -10.84 40.08 5.49
CA ILE A 593 -10.08 40.43 6.69
C ILE A 593 -9.18 41.64 6.41
N ILE A 594 -8.52 41.66 5.25
CA ILE A 594 -7.66 42.79 4.84
C ILE A 594 -8.44 44.10 4.81
N LYS A 595 -9.66 44.09 4.23
CA LYS A 595 -10.53 45.27 4.18
C LYS A 595 -11.06 45.67 5.56
N GLU A 596 -11.47 44.71 6.38
CA GLU A 596 -11.97 44.95 7.74
C GLU A 596 -10.94 45.69 8.61
N TYR A 597 -9.69 45.24 8.56
CA TYR A 597 -8.60 45.83 9.35
C TYR A 597 -7.93 47.03 8.67
N GLY A 598 -8.36 47.39 7.46
CA GLY A 598 -7.84 48.55 6.72
C GLY A 598 -6.33 48.48 6.45
N ILE A 599 -5.80 47.28 6.21
CA ILE A 599 -4.36 47.07 5.98
C ILE A 599 -3.91 47.88 4.77
N THR A 600 -2.78 48.57 4.87
CA THR A 600 -2.24 49.45 3.81
C THR A 600 -1.00 48.87 3.14
N GLU A 601 -0.25 48.04 3.84
CA GLU A 601 0.96 47.37 3.34
C GLU A 601 1.21 46.09 4.13
N PHE A 602 2.14 45.25 3.67
CA PHE A 602 2.52 44.03 4.36
C PHE A 602 4.00 43.94 4.67
N LEU A 603 4.31 43.18 5.72
CA LEU A 603 5.63 42.68 6.06
C LEU A 603 5.58 41.15 6.12
N ILE A 604 6.51 40.47 5.44
CA ILE A 604 6.86 39.07 5.73
C ILE A 604 8.15 39.09 6.58
N PRO A 605 8.06 38.88 7.90
CA PRO A 605 9.17 39.09 8.82
C PRO A 605 10.14 37.90 8.91
N SER A 606 10.13 37.02 7.91
CA SER A 606 10.89 35.78 7.91
C SER A 606 12.40 36.00 8.05
N VAL A 607 13.01 35.43 9.09
CA VAL A 607 14.46 35.51 9.36
C VAL A 607 15.21 34.24 8.94
N TRP A 608 14.50 33.32 8.30
CA TRP A 608 15.05 32.14 7.65
C TRP A 608 14.81 32.19 6.13
N PRO A 609 15.66 31.56 5.32
CA PRO A 609 15.51 31.56 3.87
C PRO A 609 14.40 30.60 3.45
N GLU A 610 13.14 31.05 3.51
CA GLU A 610 11.99 30.26 3.03
C GLU A 610 12.21 29.72 1.62
N THR A 611 11.85 28.46 1.39
CA THR A 611 12.03 27.75 0.11
C THR A 611 11.00 28.15 -0.94
N PHE A 612 9.81 28.60 -0.51
CA PHE A 612 8.69 29.02 -1.37
C PHE A 612 8.06 30.35 -0.96
N SER A 613 7.39 30.41 0.19
CA SER A 613 6.57 31.53 0.67
C SER A 613 5.24 31.80 -0.07
N TYR A 614 4.26 30.90 0.07
CA TYR A 614 2.89 31.11 -0.47
C TYR A 614 2.30 32.47 -0.09
N THR A 615 2.48 32.91 1.15
CA THR A 615 1.96 34.20 1.64
C THR A 615 2.49 35.40 0.86
N THR A 616 3.73 35.32 0.38
CA THR A 616 4.32 36.37 -0.47
C THR A 616 3.55 36.49 -1.79
N ASP A 617 3.30 35.37 -2.47
CA ASP A 617 2.53 35.35 -3.73
C ASP A 617 1.08 35.81 -3.51
N GLU A 618 0.45 35.40 -2.42
CA GLU A 618 -0.93 35.80 -2.10
C GLU A 618 -1.05 37.32 -1.93
N ILE A 619 -0.12 37.94 -1.22
CA ILE A 619 -0.08 39.40 -1.02
C ILE A 619 0.18 40.13 -2.34
N MET A 620 1.11 39.61 -3.16
CA MET A 620 1.42 40.16 -4.48
C MET A 620 0.21 40.11 -5.42
N GLN A 621 -0.56 39.01 -5.43
CA GLN A 621 -1.79 38.89 -6.22
C GLN A 621 -2.88 39.87 -5.77
N LEU A 622 -2.98 40.13 -4.47
CA LEU A 622 -3.93 41.12 -3.93
C LEU A 622 -3.50 42.57 -4.24
N GLY A 623 -2.27 42.78 -4.70
CA GLY A 623 -1.74 44.05 -5.19
C GLY A 623 -1.19 44.99 -4.12
N TYR A 624 -0.94 44.50 -2.90
CA TYR A 624 -0.48 45.34 -1.79
C TYR A 624 1.04 45.61 -1.84
N PRO A 625 1.50 46.78 -1.37
CA PRO A 625 2.92 47.00 -1.07
C PRO A 625 3.43 45.97 -0.07
N LEU A 626 4.61 45.42 -0.34
CA LEU A 626 5.15 44.30 0.43
C LEU A 626 6.64 44.50 0.74
N SER A 627 6.96 44.48 2.02
CA SER A 627 8.34 44.43 2.52
C SER A 627 8.74 43.02 2.95
N VAL A 628 9.96 42.61 2.60
CA VAL A 628 10.56 41.32 2.98
C VAL A 628 12.02 41.53 3.35
N PHE A 629 12.62 40.61 4.12
CA PHE A 629 14.06 40.59 4.31
C PHE A 629 14.77 39.98 3.09
N GLU A 630 16.05 40.30 2.89
CA GLU A 630 16.88 39.76 1.80
C GLU A 630 17.26 38.27 2.05
N LEU A 631 16.25 37.41 2.15
CA LEU A 631 16.40 35.98 2.44
C LEU A 631 15.39 35.16 1.63
N GLY A 632 15.89 34.08 1.03
CA GLY A 632 15.07 33.03 0.43
C GLY A 632 14.17 33.48 -0.72
N ALA A 633 13.16 32.64 -0.95
CA ALA A 633 12.13 32.84 -1.97
C ALA A 633 11.34 34.15 -1.82
N PRO A 634 10.99 34.66 -0.61
CA PRO A 634 10.31 35.95 -0.47
C PRO A 634 11.08 37.09 -1.18
N ALA A 635 12.38 37.20 -0.94
CA ALA A 635 13.22 38.23 -1.55
C ALA A 635 13.26 38.11 -3.07
N GLU A 636 13.46 36.89 -3.60
CA GLU A 636 13.48 36.64 -5.04
C GLU A 636 12.20 37.07 -5.75
N ARG A 637 11.04 36.76 -5.16
CA ARG A 637 9.74 37.13 -5.72
C ARG A 637 9.54 38.64 -5.71
N VAL A 638 9.90 39.27 -4.61
CA VAL A 638 9.74 40.72 -4.42
C VAL A 638 10.67 41.54 -5.31
N ARG A 639 11.85 41.03 -5.71
CA ARG A 639 12.76 41.73 -6.65
C ARG A 639 12.08 42.15 -7.95
N ASN A 640 11.12 41.37 -8.43
CA ASN A 640 10.40 41.63 -9.68
C ASN A 640 9.00 42.24 -9.47
N TYR A 641 8.65 42.58 -8.23
CA TYR A 641 7.35 43.16 -7.89
C TYR A 641 7.45 44.67 -7.75
N SER A 642 6.67 45.42 -8.55
CA SER A 642 6.76 46.89 -8.62
C SER A 642 6.45 47.61 -7.31
N LYS A 643 5.67 46.99 -6.42
CA LYS A 643 5.32 47.51 -5.08
C LYS A 643 6.14 46.81 -3.96
N GLY A 644 7.23 46.16 -4.34
CA GLY A 644 8.09 45.37 -3.46
C GLY A 644 9.24 46.17 -2.84
N LYS A 645 9.56 45.89 -1.57
CA LYS A 645 10.73 46.45 -0.88
C LYS A 645 11.52 45.34 -0.18
N ILE A 646 12.82 45.30 -0.41
CA ILE A 646 13.73 44.37 0.27
C ILE A 646 14.48 45.13 1.35
N LEU A 647 14.46 44.59 2.56
CA LEU A 647 15.04 45.20 3.75
C LEU A 647 16.28 44.43 4.21
N PRO A 648 17.33 45.13 4.67
CA PRO A 648 18.38 44.50 5.45
C PRO A 648 17.83 44.03 6.81
N LEU A 649 18.44 43.02 7.41
CA LEU A 649 18.11 42.61 8.79
C LEU A 649 18.61 43.60 9.84
N GLU A 650 19.64 44.38 9.53
CA GLU A 650 20.14 45.45 10.40
C GLU A 650 19.46 46.77 10.07
N GLY A 651 19.08 47.55 11.08
CA GLY A 651 18.46 48.86 10.90
C GLY A 651 17.05 48.84 10.27
N TYR A 652 16.44 47.67 10.10
CA TYR A 652 15.15 47.50 9.44
C TYR A 652 14.02 48.32 10.05
N LEU A 653 14.01 48.51 11.38
CA LEU A 653 12.98 49.27 12.09
C LEU A 653 12.90 50.71 11.60
N GLU A 654 14.06 51.36 11.44
CA GLU A 654 14.12 52.74 10.93
C GLU A 654 13.68 52.82 9.48
N ILE A 655 14.06 51.85 8.65
CA ILE A 655 13.73 51.82 7.22
C ILE A 655 12.26 51.50 6.98
N LEU A 656 11.69 50.64 7.83
CA LEU A 656 10.29 50.22 7.75
C LEU A 656 9.38 51.29 8.33
N CYS A 657 9.76 51.99 9.39
CA CYS A 657 8.90 52.98 10.05
C CYS A 657 9.04 54.42 9.53
N LYS A 658 10.11 54.73 8.78
CA LYS A 658 10.15 55.91 7.89
C LYS A 658 9.18 55.71 6.73
#